data_AF-A0AAU7YNM5-F1
#
_entry.id   AF-A0AAU7YNM5-F1
#
_cell.length_a   1.000
_cell.length_b   1.000
_cell.length_c   1.000
_cell.angle_alpha   90.00
_cell.angle_beta   90.00
_cell.angle_gamma   90.00
#
_symmetry.space_group_name_H-M   'P 1'
#
loop_
_entity.id
_entity.type
_entity.pdbx_description
1 polymer ?
#
loop_
_entity_poly.entity_id
_entity_poly.type
_entity_poly.pdbx_seq_one_letter_code
_entity_poly.pdbx_strand_id
1 'polypeptide(L)'
;MVDLKNSKKLKYQHNSIGAVRLNLSSLARNSKLETLVDEHEEMYETYSASGLKYSLHGNIYQLKLLMLFLNRGLKKGYNFRLATEWDDAEKFDDLVFRYTDSQSHIRYRFLQAKHKLDENKKITVGDLLTRNKNGEFNLEKYFISYLKIKKNKSFEDGSLEDFVICTNIDFDFGNAVQDQIRKLKGKVREILVKTISTDDYFFQDGGTRYRLESNNDLISHFTQNSKVQEEINGQSIDQKVEEFLAHLVFAVNQPNEIVLDRIIGREIGEKFKLIDSDLISHDFQKQMLDWMKEKGLKGKEGRFLSADDGRKFFDFVEEKINKIEMVGPTSRYGRKLRQFNVFFKSSNLAKIKNFLSKSKKQVLNLVAQQGTRLSAIKVNQVLYSLYNSEDSFIFMSLVNILRLQDKVLSAFQSKNTGNLLVIECKNKEVYDVQDLYMRLKNTIRDNINKKIILITESNDYLADAFKNDCIIGSRYQESTDNIRGLSDLTVDSQNKILERKVIFQGEEVLLSNLLYNQKDIIDGETLSRLVSSQVAIGSAVPKLNRIDRECYVERTFSNAEKGISNTEEITDKITIIAADPGMGKSTVLTHLAEQEKINSTSTWVVKINLIEYRQLLSKENFKGYSKEEAIDFLSEIINLNTYLDKELFRNSFNQPNKVALFFDGVSFACKGVITFLKALKGTQVKKLWITTGMGMYKELEKELDVFSYKLNSLSLDQQKEFLRKFFKVNLKVNKIDERRLDFCIQKLFDAFSSRINMKREFTASPLQLKIAAKIFQDDFQRFYNDYSQNEFLLSDGFDLDGLYKEFIKIRFDMYSDTHERNIRPSDRLSFNKFLKQRQILALYLLFGREVLKCLCPNKIQEVNSLMEDMKKGNGYVGVVDDIIDGNPKFVHHIFAEYLARSGLIYISNKHKKYKLEQEEL
;
A
#
# COMPACT_ATOMS: atom_id res chain seq x y z
N MET A 1 24.03 58.97 -45.52
CA MET A 1 23.82 58.38 -46.87
C MET A 1 23.32 56.97 -46.64
N VAL A 2 22.10 56.54 -46.95
CA VAL A 2 20.98 57.09 -47.72
C VAL A 2 19.68 56.64 -47.03
N ASP A 3 18.67 57.46 -47.20
CA ASP A 3 17.36 57.47 -46.59
C ASP A 3 16.34 56.57 -47.34
N LEU A 4 15.17 56.38 -46.71
CA LEU A 4 13.84 56.14 -47.30
C LEU A 4 13.32 54.70 -47.60
N LYS A 5 12.31 54.31 -46.82
CA LYS A 5 10.85 54.19 -47.18
C LYS A 5 10.13 52.88 -46.78
N ASN A 6 9.15 53.07 -45.88
CA ASN A 6 7.78 52.54 -45.86
C ASN A 6 7.50 51.02 -45.75
N SER A 7 6.95 50.57 -44.61
CA SER A 7 5.48 50.52 -44.37
C SER A 7 5.07 49.46 -43.33
N LYS A 8 3.98 49.77 -42.62
CA LYS A 8 3.29 49.04 -41.54
C LYS A 8 2.93 47.59 -41.88
N LYS A 9 3.06 46.66 -40.91
CA LYS A 9 2.00 45.70 -40.49
C LYS A 9 2.40 44.81 -39.30
N LEU A 10 1.53 44.84 -38.28
CA LEU A 10 1.23 43.87 -37.22
C LEU A 10 2.00 42.53 -37.17
N LYS A 11 2.49 42.20 -35.96
CA LYS A 11 2.43 40.86 -35.34
C LYS A 11 2.87 40.94 -33.87
N TYR A 12 1.92 40.92 -32.93
CA TYR A 12 2.20 40.52 -31.55
C TYR A 12 1.87 39.03 -31.42
N GLN A 13 2.91 38.23 -31.23
CA GLN A 13 2.84 36.81 -30.92
C GLN A 13 2.58 36.60 -29.43
N HIS A 14 1.64 35.71 -29.13
CA HIS A 14 1.47 35.06 -27.84
C HIS A 14 2.79 34.43 -27.37
N ASN A 15 3.20 34.73 -26.15
CA ASN A 15 4.15 33.91 -25.40
C ASN A 15 3.49 33.33 -24.15
N SER A 16 3.71 32.03 -24.04
CA SER A 16 3.26 31.03 -23.09
C SER A 16 3.75 31.28 -21.65
N ILE A 17 2.86 31.06 -20.69
CA ILE A 17 3.19 30.91 -19.27
C ILE A 17 3.72 29.49 -19.06
N GLY A 18 5.04 29.37 -18.84
CA GLY A 18 5.71 28.15 -18.44
C GLY A 18 6.05 28.20 -16.95
N ALA A 19 5.49 27.24 -16.21
CA ALA A 19 6.00 26.60 -15.00
C ALA A 19 6.76 27.46 -13.95
N VAL A 20 6.08 27.76 -12.83
CA VAL A 20 6.75 27.98 -11.54
C VAL A 20 6.32 26.87 -10.58
N ARG A 21 7.30 26.06 -10.16
CA ARG A 21 7.19 25.05 -9.11
C ARG A 21 6.88 25.74 -7.77
N LEU A 22 5.75 25.43 -7.16
CA LEU A 22 5.45 25.78 -5.77
C LEU A 22 6.21 24.84 -4.82
N ASN A 23 7.13 25.41 -4.04
CA ASN A 23 7.69 24.79 -2.84
C ASN A 23 6.86 25.28 -1.64
N LEU A 24 5.84 24.51 -1.27
CA LEU A 24 5.00 24.75 -0.10
C LEU A 24 5.69 24.19 1.16
N SER A 25 6.57 24.97 1.78
CA SER A 25 6.99 24.73 3.18
C SER A 25 7.73 25.93 3.76
N SER A 26 6.99 26.98 4.13
CA SER A 26 7.27 27.94 5.21
C SER A 26 6.48 29.21 4.95
N LEU A 27 5.62 29.57 5.90
CA LEU A 27 4.98 30.87 6.17
C LEU A 27 3.52 30.67 6.60
N ALA A 28 3.36 29.97 7.72
CA ALA A 28 2.25 30.17 8.62
C ALA A 28 2.85 30.60 9.95
N ARG A 29 2.79 31.90 10.22
CA ARG A 29 2.95 32.64 11.49
C ARG A 29 3.71 33.94 11.21
N ASN A 30 2.95 35.02 11.03
CA ASN A 30 3.11 36.22 11.84
C ASN A 30 1.94 37.18 11.60
N SER A 31 1.19 37.39 12.66
CA SER A 31 0.33 38.55 12.91
C SER A 31 1.16 39.84 12.89
N LYS A 32 0.58 40.92 12.38
CA LYS A 32 1.10 42.29 12.18
C LYS A 32 1.75 42.55 10.82
N LEU A 33 0.91 42.97 9.88
CA LEU A 33 1.27 43.79 8.72
C LEU A 33 0.12 44.77 8.49
N GLU A 34 -0.10 45.65 9.47
CA GLU A 34 -0.62 46.98 9.21
C GLU A 34 0.59 47.89 9.05
N THR A 35 0.54 48.81 8.07
CA THR A 35 1.54 49.82 7.72
C THR A 35 2.83 49.31 7.09
N LEU A 36 2.85 49.27 5.75
CA LEU A 36 3.96 49.56 4.83
C LEU A 36 3.47 49.26 3.41
N VAL A 37 2.69 50.20 2.85
CA VAL A 37 2.49 50.30 1.41
C VAL A 37 3.46 51.38 0.97
N ASP A 38 4.55 50.98 0.33
CA ASP A 38 5.43 51.88 -0.41
C ASP A 38 4.64 52.52 -1.56
N GLU A 39 4.60 53.84 -1.55
CA GLU A 39 4.10 54.69 -2.63
C GLU A 39 5.07 54.60 -3.82
N HIS A 40 4.89 53.59 -4.67
CA HIS A 40 5.32 53.66 -6.07
C HIS A 40 4.07 53.93 -6.93
N GLU A 41 3.70 55.21 -7.07
CA GLU A 41 2.81 55.67 -8.14
C GLU A 41 3.53 55.50 -9.47
N GLU A 42 3.36 54.35 -10.12
CA GLU A 42 3.53 54.26 -11.57
C GLU A 42 2.50 55.21 -12.20
N MET A 43 2.95 56.38 -12.67
CA MET A 43 2.13 57.28 -13.48
C MET A 43 1.78 56.58 -14.80
N TYR A 44 0.65 55.88 -14.83
CA TYR A 44 0.08 55.38 -16.06
C TYR A 44 -0.34 56.56 -16.94
N GLU A 45 0.05 56.55 -18.21
CA GLU A 45 -0.47 57.49 -19.19
C GLU A 45 -2.00 57.36 -19.27
N THR A 46 -2.71 58.46 -19.03
CA THR A 46 -4.17 58.51 -19.12
C THR A 46 -4.62 59.25 -20.37
N TYR A 47 -5.78 58.88 -20.90
CA TYR A 47 -6.45 59.58 -22.00
C TYR A 47 -7.95 59.64 -21.72
N SER A 48 -8.62 60.68 -22.22
CA SER A 48 -10.07 60.78 -22.15
C SER A 48 -10.70 59.67 -22.98
N ALA A 49 -11.43 58.78 -22.32
CA ALA A 49 -12.19 57.71 -22.95
C ALA A 49 -13.67 57.99 -22.74
N SER A 50 -14.53 57.62 -23.68
CA SER A 50 -16.00 57.79 -23.57
C SER A 50 -16.74 56.50 -23.99
N GLY A 51 -18.08 56.52 -23.96
CA GLY A 51 -18.89 55.39 -24.39
C GLY A 51 -18.81 54.20 -23.42
N LEU A 52 -18.52 53.00 -23.94
CA LEU A 52 -18.60 51.74 -23.18
C LEU A 52 -17.74 51.74 -21.91
N LYS A 53 -16.59 52.43 -21.90
CA LYS A 53 -15.70 52.48 -20.71
C LYS A 53 -16.39 53.12 -19.50
N TYR A 54 -17.33 54.05 -19.71
CA TYR A 54 -18.12 54.65 -18.63
C TYR A 54 -19.38 53.86 -18.28
N SER A 55 -19.98 53.11 -19.21
CA SER A 55 -21.20 52.33 -18.91
C SER A 55 -20.93 50.91 -18.42
N LEU A 56 -19.73 50.37 -18.68
CA LEU A 56 -19.40 48.97 -18.40
C LEU A 56 -19.53 48.59 -16.93
N HIS A 57 -19.10 49.46 -16.01
CA HIS A 57 -19.24 49.20 -14.57
C HIS A 57 -20.72 49.05 -14.15
N GLY A 58 -21.63 49.76 -14.81
CA GLY A 58 -23.07 49.64 -14.54
C GLY A 58 -23.60 48.27 -14.97
N ASN A 59 -23.21 47.84 -16.17
CA ASN A 59 -23.60 46.54 -16.70
C ASN A 59 -23.01 45.38 -15.89
N ILE A 60 -21.76 45.50 -15.42
CA ILE A 60 -21.13 44.50 -14.54
C ILE A 60 -21.87 44.47 -13.20
N TYR A 61 -22.18 45.62 -12.61
CA TYR A 61 -22.95 45.71 -11.37
C TYR A 61 -24.33 45.04 -11.49
N GLN A 62 -25.07 45.31 -12.57
CA GLN A 62 -26.34 44.64 -12.90
C GLN A 62 -26.18 43.12 -13.02
N LEU A 63 -25.16 42.65 -13.75
CA LEU A 63 -24.86 41.22 -13.88
C LEU A 63 -24.60 40.57 -12.51
N LYS A 64 -23.85 41.22 -11.61
CA LYS A 64 -23.55 40.71 -10.27
C LYS A 64 -24.82 40.64 -9.41
N LEU A 65 -25.71 41.62 -9.49
CA LEU A 65 -27.01 41.55 -8.82
C LEU A 65 -27.88 40.40 -9.34
N LEU A 66 -27.93 40.20 -10.66
CA LEU A 66 -28.64 39.05 -11.26
C LEU A 66 -28.09 37.71 -10.77
N MET A 67 -26.76 37.56 -10.73
CA MET A 67 -26.09 36.37 -10.18
C MET A 67 -26.48 36.13 -8.71
N LEU A 68 -26.51 37.19 -7.90
CA LEU A 68 -26.84 37.11 -6.48
C LEU A 68 -28.31 36.72 -6.26
N PHE A 69 -29.23 37.35 -6.99
CA PHE A 69 -30.67 37.02 -6.92
C PHE A 69 -30.94 35.58 -7.36
N LEU A 70 -30.28 35.11 -8.41
CA LEU A 70 -30.36 33.72 -8.83
C LEU A 70 -29.89 32.77 -7.73
N ASN A 71 -28.69 32.99 -7.18
CA ASN A 71 -28.12 32.14 -6.14
C ASN A 71 -29.00 32.11 -4.88
N ARG A 72 -29.47 33.28 -4.44
CA ARG A 72 -30.28 33.44 -3.23
C ARG A 72 -31.70 32.94 -3.39
N GLY A 73 -32.32 33.15 -4.55
CA GLY A 73 -33.64 32.61 -4.87
C GLY A 73 -33.65 31.08 -4.78
N LEU A 74 -32.58 30.44 -5.27
CA LEU A 74 -32.39 28.99 -5.14
C LEU A 74 -32.11 28.56 -3.69
N LYS A 75 -31.28 29.30 -2.95
CA LYS A 75 -30.96 29.00 -1.54
C LYS A 75 -32.19 29.13 -0.63
N LYS A 76 -33.13 30.01 -0.97
CA LYS A 76 -34.44 30.13 -0.31
C LYS A 76 -35.46 29.06 -0.75
N GLY A 77 -35.15 28.28 -1.79
CA GLY A 77 -36.07 27.27 -2.33
C GLY A 77 -37.25 27.87 -3.10
N TYR A 78 -37.15 29.12 -3.57
CA TYR A 78 -38.24 29.75 -4.32
C TYR A 78 -38.40 29.12 -5.71
N ASN A 79 -39.65 29.01 -6.14
CA ASN A 79 -39.96 28.88 -7.56
C ASN A 79 -40.04 30.29 -8.15
N PHE A 80 -39.10 30.65 -9.03
CA PHE A 80 -38.99 32.01 -9.56
C PHE A 80 -38.74 32.06 -11.07
N ARG A 81 -38.98 33.25 -11.63
CA ARG A 81 -38.52 33.71 -12.94
C ARG A 81 -37.77 35.03 -12.75
N LEU A 82 -36.55 35.07 -13.24
CA LEU A 82 -35.69 36.24 -13.28
C LEU A 82 -35.66 36.79 -14.71
N ALA A 83 -35.82 38.10 -14.86
CA ALA A 83 -35.70 38.80 -16.13
C ALA A 83 -34.81 40.04 -15.98
N THR A 84 -34.28 40.50 -17.12
CA THR A 84 -33.48 41.70 -17.25
C THR A 84 -33.79 42.33 -18.61
N GLU A 85 -33.74 43.66 -18.71
CA GLU A 85 -34.15 44.44 -19.89
C GLU A 85 -35.57 44.08 -20.37
N TRP A 86 -36.51 43.88 -19.43
CA TRP A 86 -37.90 43.56 -19.75
C TRP A 86 -38.71 44.85 -19.97
N ASP A 87 -39.01 45.17 -21.23
CA ASP A 87 -39.71 46.40 -21.65
C ASP A 87 -40.97 46.72 -20.82
N ASP A 88 -41.79 45.72 -20.46
CA ASP A 88 -43.01 45.90 -19.67
C ASP A 88 -42.74 46.45 -18.26
N ALA A 89 -41.52 46.24 -17.73
CA ALA A 89 -41.06 46.75 -16.44
C ALA A 89 -40.51 48.20 -16.52
N GLU A 90 -40.65 48.87 -17.68
CA GLU A 90 -40.43 50.30 -17.91
C GLU A 90 -39.06 50.88 -17.53
N LYS A 91 -38.85 51.19 -16.25
CA LYS A 91 -37.59 51.74 -15.71
C LYS A 91 -37.06 50.95 -14.52
N PHE A 92 -37.68 49.82 -14.25
CA PHE A 92 -37.20 48.84 -13.28
C PHE A 92 -36.96 47.51 -13.99
N ASP A 93 -36.45 47.62 -15.20
CA ASP A 93 -36.17 46.58 -16.16
C ASP A 93 -34.81 45.91 -15.95
N ASP A 94 -33.87 46.55 -15.25
CA ASP A 94 -32.53 45.99 -14.99
C ASP A 94 -32.62 44.60 -14.32
N LEU A 95 -33.55 44.42 -13.38
CA LEU A 95 -33.84 43.13 -12.75
C LEU A 95 -35.31 43.04 -12.32
N VAL A 96 -36.01 42.03 -12.83
CA VAL A 96 -37.38 41.68 -12.40
C VAL A 96 -37.38 40.26 -11.85
N PHE A 97 -37.75 40.12 -10.57
CA PHE A 97 -37.78 38.84 -9.88
C PHE A 97 -39.21 38.49 -9.49
N ARG A 98 -39.80 37.56 -10.24
CA ARG A 98 -41.12 36.99 -9.96
C ARG A 98 -40.95 35.69 -9.19
N TYR A 99 -41.50 35.57 -7.99
CA TYR A 99 -41.39 34.34 -7.21
C TYR A 99 -42.69 33.97 -6.49
N THR A 100 -42.79 32.71 -6.10
CA THR A 100 -43.86 32.21 -5.23
C THR A 100 -43.36 32.15 -3.80
N ASP A 101 -44.03 32.86 -2.89
CA ASP A 101 -43.69 32.88 -1.46
C ASP A 101 -44.13 31.59 -0.74
N SER A 102 -43.80 31.47 0.55
CA SER A 102 -44.14 30.29 1.36
C SER A 102 -45.65 30.07 1.54
N GLN A 103 -46.47 31.09 1.27
CA GLN A 103 -47.93 31.03 1.31
C GLN A 103 -48.53 30.76 -0.07
N SER A 104 -47.71 30.41 -1.06
CA SER A 104 -48.11 30.19 -2.45
C SER A 104 -48.62 31.44 -3.19
N HIS A 105 -48.32 32.65 -2.69
CA HIS A 105 -48.65 33.87 -3.40
C HIS A 105 -47.54 34.26 -4.38
N ILE A 106 -47.93 34.75 -5.55
CA ILE A 106 -46.99 35.28 -6.55
C ILE A 106 -46.66 36.73 -6.19
N ARG A 107 -45.36 37.03 -6.13
CA ARG A 107 -44.83 38.36 -5.86
C ARG A 107 -43.85 38.78 -6.94
N TYR A 108 -43.85 40.08 -7.22
CA TYR A 108 -42.94 40.74 -8.13
C TYR A 108 -42.08 41.75 -7.39
N ARG A 109 -40.77 41.59 -7.52
CA ARG A 109 -39.78 42.58 -7.10
C ARG A 109 -39.12 43.17 -8.32
N PHE A 110 -39.16 44.48 -8.43
CA PHE A 110 -38.60 45.22 -9.55
C PHE A 110 -37.38 45.98 -9.06
N LEU A 111 -36.32 46.03 -9.86
CA LEU A 111 -35.09 46.66 -9.45
C LEU A 111 -34.46 47.45 -10.59
N GLN A 112 -34.06 48.68 -10.29
CA GLN A 112 -33.18 49.50 -11.10
C GLN A 112 -31.83 49.60 -10.40
N ALA A 113 -30.77 49.16 -11.06
CA ALA A 113 -29.40 49.22 -10.61
C ALA A 113 -28.74 50.56 -11.02
N LYS A 114 -28.00 51.15 -10.09
CA LYS A 114 -27.20 52.35 -10.32
C LYS A 114 -25.84 52.20 -9.64
N HIS A 115 -24.76 52.23 -10.41
CA HIS A 115 -23.40 52.14 -9.88
C HIS A 115 -22.65 53.46 -10.10
N LYS A 116 -21.89 53.92 -9.10
CA LYS A 116 -20.97 55.05 -9.19
C LYS A 116 -19.54 54.58 -8.93
N LEU A 117 -18.61 54.97 -9.80
CA LEU A 117 -17.18 54.76 -9.58
C LEU A 117 -16.64 55.58 -8.41
N ASP A 118 -17.17 56.80 -8.24
CA ASP A 118 -16.85 57.67 -7.10
C ASP A 118 -17.92 57.52 -6.02
N GLU A 119 -17.59 56.77 -4.97
CA GLU A 119 -18.49 56.44 -3.86
C GLU A 119 -18.69 57.60 -2.86
N ASN A 120 -17.90 58.67 -2.98
CA ASN A 120 -18.07 59.86 -2.15
C ASN A 120 -19.28 60.69 -2.58
N LYS A 121 -19.77 60.50 -3.81
CA LYS A 121 -21.01 61.12 -4.28
C LYS A 121 -22.18 60.67 -3.42
N LYS A 122 -23.10 61.59 -3.15
CA LYS A 122 -24.31 61.35 -2.38
C LYS A 122 -25.53 61.75 -3.18
N ILE A 123 -26.65 61.06 -2.94
CA ILE A 123 -27.93 61.36 -3.58
C ILE A 123 -28.55 62.56 -2.86
N THR A 124 -28.78 63.65 -3.58
CA THR A 124 -29.32 64.88 -3.02
C THR A 124 -30.82 65.04 -3.30
N VAL A 125 -31.50 65.93 -2.57
CA VAL A 125 -32.88 66.34 -2.88
C VAL A 125 -33.01 66.86 -4.32
N GLY A 126 -31.97 67.51 -4.83
CA GLY A 126 -31.91 68.01 -6.21
C GLY A 126 -31.91 66.88 -7.24
N ASP A 127 -31.28 65.75 -6.96
CA ASP A 127 -31.26 64.58 -7.84
C ASP A 127 -32.62 63.87 -7.90
N LEU A 128 -33.32 63.83 -6.76
CA LEU A 128 -34.65 63.22 -6.63
C LEU A 128 -35.75 64.05 -7.31
N LEU A 129 -35.71 65.38 -7.15
CA LEU A 129 -36.72 66.32 -7.66
C LEU A 129 -36.27 67.07 -8.93
N THR A 130 -35.31 66.51 -9.65
CA THR A 130 -34.79 67.13 -10.87
C THR A 130 -35.84 67.17 -11.97
N ARG A 131 -35.90 68.29 -12.72
CA ARG A 131 -36.71 68.38 -13.95
C ARG A 131 -36.03 67.72 -15.16
N ASN A 132 -34.79 67.25 -15.01
CA ASN A 132 -34.12 66.49 -16.04
C ASN A 132 -34.75 65.10 -16.16
N LYS A 133 -35.43 64.84 -17.29
CA LYS A 133 -36.07 63.54 -17.59
C LYS A 133 -35.10 62.36 -17.60
N ASN A 134 -33.81 62.63 -17.82
CA ASN A 134 -32.73 61.64 -17.82
C ASN A 134 -31.97 61.58 -16.49
N GLY A 135 -32.47 62.24 -15.43
CA GLY A 135 -31.89 62.15 -14.10
C GLY A 135 -31.93 60.72 -13.58
N GLU A 136 -30.80 60.24 -13.04
CA GLU A 136 -30.63 58.85 -12.62
C GLU A 136 -31.54 58.47 -11.44
N PHE A 137 -31.79 59.40 -10.52
CA PHE A 137 -32.61 59.21 -9.33
C PHE A 137 -33.95 59.98 -9.37
N ASN A 138 -34.34 60.48 -10.55
CA ASN A 138 -35.56 61.28 -10.72
C ASN A 138 -36.82 60.50 -10.31
N LEU A 139 -37.50 60.96 -9.26
CA LEU A 139 -38.69 60.29 -8.73
C LEU A 139 -39.89 60.36 -9.67
N GLU A 140 -40.09 61.46 -10.42
CA GLU A 140 -41.19 61.60 -11.38
C GLU A 140 -41.11 60.53 -12.47
N LYS A 141 -39.88 60.24 -12.93
CA LYS A 141 -39.61 59.17 -13.90
C LYS A 141 -40.06 57.81 -13.35
N TYR A 142 -39.65 57.46 -12.14
CA TYR A 142 -39.99 56.17 -11.53
C TYR A 142 -41.47 56.06 -11.15
N PHE A 143 -42.10 57.16 -10.73
CA PHE A 143 -43.53 57.18 -10.44
C PHE A 143 -44.38 56.93 -11.68
N ILE A 144 -44.05 57.57 -12.81
CA ILE A 144 -44.71 57.30 -14.10
C ILE A 144 -44.54 55.82 -14.48
N SER A 145 -43.33 55.27 -14.35
CA SER A 145 -43.09 53.84 -14.62
C SER A 145 -43.90 52.92 -13.73
N TYR A 146 -43.99 53.21 -12.42
CA TYR A 146 -44.83 52.47 -11.48
C TYR A 146 -46.31 52.45 -11.91
N LEU A 147 -46.87 53.62 -12.26
CA LEU A 147 -48.27 53.72 -12.70
C LEU A 147 -48.55 52.88 -13.94
N LYS A 148 -47.62 52.85 -14.89
CA LYS A 148 -47.75 52.02 -16.09
C LYS A 148 -47.61 50.53 -15.82
N ILE A 149 -46.63 50.13 -15.02
CA ILE A 149 -46.43 48.73 -14.61
C ILE A 149 -47.69 48.21 -13.91
N LYS A 150 -48.29 48.99 -13.01
CA LYS A 150 -49.51 48.63 -12.31
C LYS A 150 -50.72 48.40 -13.24
N LYS A 151 -50.77 49.06 -14.41
CA LYS A 151 -51.82 48.86 -15.42
C LYS A 151 -51.47 47.77 -16.44
N ASN A 152 -50.24 47.25 -16.43
CA ASN A 152 -49.76 46.33 -17.45
C ASN A 152 -50.25 44.91 -17.14
N LYS A 153 -50.87 44.27 -18.14
CA LYS A 153 -51.42 42.91 -18.06
C LYS A 153 -50.36 41.85 -17.74
N SER A 154 -49.09 42.13 -18.05
CA SER A 154 -47.97 41.23 -17.77
C SER A 154 -47.75 40.93 -16.28
N PHE A 155 -48.34 41.73 -15.37
CA PHE A 155 -48.17 41.58 -13.91
C PHE A 155 -49.48 41.32 -13.15
N GLU A 156 -50.59 41.05 -13.84
CA GLU A 156 -51.91 40.83 -13.22
C GLU A 156 -52.01 39.53 -12.40
N ASP A 157 -51.06 38.60 -12.58
CA ASP A 157 -51.04 37.28 -11.93
C ASP A 157 -50.42 37.30 -10.53
N GLY A 158 -49.92 38.44 -10.05
CA GLY A 158 -49.24 38.54 -8.77
C GLY A 158 -49.28 39.93 -8.15
N SER A 159 -48.84 40.00 -6.90
CA SER A 159 -48.71 41.28 -6.18
C SER A 159 -47.37 41.96 -6.49
N LEU A 160 -47.39 43.27 -6.68
CA LEU A 160 -46.19 44.10 -6.82
C LEU A 160 -45.66 44.36 -5.41
N GLU A 161 -44.56 43.75 -5.02
CA GLU A 161 -44.05 43.79 -3.64
C GLU A 161 -43.20 45.03 -3.39
N ASP A 162 -42.19 45.25 -4.23
CA ASP A 162 -41.35 46.44 -4.14
C ASP A 162 -40.75 46.87 -5.49
N PHE A 163 -40.43 48.16 -5.53
CA PHE A 163 -39.72 48.84 -6.61
C PHE A 163 -38.42 49.39 -6.04
N VAL A 164 -37.33 48.67 -6.25
CA VAL A 164 -36.04 48.93 -5.60
C VAL A 164 -35.15 49.77 -6.51
N ILE A 165 -34.65 50.89 -6.00
CA ILE A 165 -33.51 51.59 -6.58
C ILE A 165 -32.28 51.15 -5.79
N CYS A 166 -31.44 50.33 -6.40
CA CYS A 166 -30.26 49.73 -5.78
C CYS A 166 -28.99 50.46 -6.22
N THR A 167 -28.22 50.97 -5.26
CA THR A 167 -27.00 51.73 -5.56
C THR A 167 -25.94 51.63 -4.47
N ASN A 168 -24.67 51.78 -4.90
CA ASN A 168 -23.51 51.74 -4.01
C ASN A 168 -23.21 53.06 -3.29
N ILE A 169 -23.92 54.15 -3.62
CA ILE A 169 -23.79 55.43 -2.91
C ILE A 169 -24.92 55.65 -1.90
N ASP A 170 -24.71 56.53 -0.94
CA ASP A 170 -25.69 56.86 0.10
C ASP A 170 -26.41 58.19 -0.19
N PHE A 171 -27.47 58.48 0.56
CA PHE A 171 -28.11 59.79 0.59
C PHE A 171 -27.23 60.87 1.25
N ASP A 172 -27.44 62.13 0.86
CA ASP A 172 -26.86 63.29 1.55
C ASP A 172 -27.77 63.68 2.71
N PHE A 173 -27.44 63.22 3.93
CA PHE A 173 -28.22 63.48 5.13
C PHE A 173 -27.88 64.85 5.77
N GLY A 174 -28.90 65.52 6.30
CA GLY A 174 -28.72 66.67 7.19
C GLY A 174 -28.46 66.26 8.64
N ASN A 175 -28.24 67.25 9.52
CA ASN A 175 -27.88 67.03 10.93
C ASN A 175 -29.04 66.53 11.83
N ALA A 176 -30.26 66.39 11.30
CA ALA A 176 -31.43 65.99 12.08
C ALA A 176 -31.66 64.47 11.98
N VAL A 177 -31.56 63.78 13.12
CA VAL A 177 -31.83 62.34 13.27
C VAL A 177 -32.87 62.17 14.38
N GLN A 178 -33.98 61.50 14.08
CA GLN A 178 -34.90 60.96 15.07
C GLN A 178 -35.04 59.46 14.81
N ASP A 179 -34.48 58.61 15.69
CA ASP A 179 -34.51 57.14 15.79
C ASP A 179 -34.56 56.28 14.51
N GLN A 180 -35.52 56.49 13.59
CA GLN A 180 -35.67 55.80 12.30
C GLN A 180 -35.92 56.71 11.09
N ILE A 181 -36.27 57.98 11.29
CA ILE A 181 -36.54 58.97 10.24
C ILE A 181 -35.35 59.93 10.13
N ARG A 182 -34.89 60.15 8.90
CA ARG A 182 -33.78 61.06 8.59
C ARG A 182 -34.23 62.09 7.57
N LYS A 183 -33.67 63.30 7.70
CA LYS A 183 -33.92 64.40 6.77
C LYS A 183 -32.80 64.51 5.73
N LEU A 184 -33.16 64.57 4.46
CA LEU A 184 -32.20 64.82 3.38
C LEU A 184 -31.76 66.28 3.38
N LYS A 185 -30.49 66.52 3.04
CA LYS A 185 -29.90 67.87 2.95
C LYS A 185 -30.48 68.60 1.74
N GLY A 186 -31.18 69.71 1.98
CA GLY A 186 -31.82 70.53 0.96
C GLY A 186 -31.85 72.00 1.35
N LYS A 187 -31.80 72.90 0.35
CA LYS A 187 -31.80 74.36 0.59
C LYS A 187 -33.19 74.95 0.85
N VAL A 188 -34.24 74.38 0.25
CA VAL A 188 -35.60 74.94 0.23
C VAL A 188 -36.69 73.90 0.44
N ARG A 189 -36.48 72.66 -0.04
CA ARG A 189 -37.45 71.56 0.05
C ARG A 189 -37.00 70.52 1.05
N GLU A 190 -37.94 69.94 1.77
CA GLU A 190 -37.67 68.93 2.78
C GLU A 190 -38.13 67.56 2.29
N ILE A 191 -37.26 66.55 2.35
CA ILE A 191 -37.62 65.14 2.10
C ILE A 191 -37.21 64.34 3.32
N LEU A 192 -38.15 63.60 3.88
CA LEU A 192 -37.94 62.68 4.98
C LEU A 192 -37.84 61.26 4.44
N VAL A 193 -36.90 60.49 4.98
CA VAL A 193 -36.73 59.07 4.66
C VAL A 193 -36.79 58.25 5.93
N LYS A 194 -37.53 57.14 5.88
CA LYS A 194 -37.68 56.18 6.98
C LYS A 194 -36.87 54.93 6.69
N THR A 195 -36.07 54.51 7.65
CA THR A 195 -35.26 53.29 7.59
C THR A 195 -36.17 52.05 7.61
N ILE A 196 -35.92 51.09 6.73
CA ILE A 196 -36.58 49.79 6.72
C ILE A 196 -35.73 48.83 7.57
N SER A 197 -36.23 48.46 8.75
CA SER A 197 -35.53 47.59 9.70
C SER A 197 -35.85 46.11 9.55
N THR A 198 -36.79 45.73 8.67
CA THR A 198 -37.06 44.32 8.40
C THR A 198 -35.85 43.68 7.73
N ASP A 199 -35.58 42.42 8.01
CA ASP A 199 -34.52 41.69 7.32
C ASP A 199 -34.96 41.37 5.89
N ASP A 200 -34.04 41.47 4.94
CA ASP A 200 -34.24 41.03 3.57
C ASP A 200 -33.02 40.29 3.08
N TYR A 201 -33.24 39.01 2.80
CA TYR A 201 -32.19 38.09 2.43
C TYR A 201 -31.43 38.51 1.16
N PHE A 202 -32.07 39.25 0.26
CA PHE A 202 -31.43 39.70 -0.98
C PHE A 202 -30.50 40.91 -0.76
N PHE A 203 -30.64 41.64 0.36
CA PHE A 203 -29.88 42.86 0.69
C PHE A 203 -29.22 42.78 2.08
N GLN A 204 -28.72 41.60 2.46
CA GLN A 204 -28.16 41.34 3.79
C GLN A 204 -26.66 41.72 3.94
N ASP A 205 -25.95 42.02 2.85
CA ASP A 205 -24.47 42.15 2.87
C ASP A 205 -23.97 43.59 2.99
N GLY A 206 -24.83 44.51 3.44
CA GLY A 206 -24.46 45.88 3.72
C GLY A 206 -25.47 46.91 3.24
N GLY A 207 -25.10 48.17 3.43
CA GLY A 207 -25.92 49.32 3.10
C GLY A 207 -27.17 49.47 3.97
N THR A 208 -28.09 50.30 3.53
CA THR A 208 -29.34 50.57 4.25
C THR A 208 -30.49 50.72 3.28
N ARG A 209 -31.68 50.33 3.73
CA ARG A 209 -32.91 50.44 2.93
C ARG A 209 -33.80 51.53 3.50
N TYR A 210 -34.32 52.39 2.62
CA TYR A 210 -35.15 53.52 2.98
C TYR A 210 -36.44 53.56 2.17
N ARG A 211 -37.51 54.08 2.78
CA ARG A 211 -38.71 54.59 2.08
C ARG A 211 -38.79 56.10 2.26
N LEU A 212 -39.32 56.80 1.27
CA LEU A 212 -39.60 58.23 1.40
C LEU A 212 -40.95 58.40 2.09
N GLU A 213 -41.06 59.40 2.97
CA GLU A 213 -42.34 59.79 3.53
C GLU A 213 -43.04 60.79 2.60
N SER A 214 -44.34 60.59 2.43
CA SER A 214 -45.16 61.51 1.64
C SER A 214 -45.23 62.87 2.33
N ASN A 215 -45.06 63.94 1.56
CA ASN A 215 -45.22 65.31 2.05
C ASN A 215 -45.70 66.24 0.92
N ASN A 216 -46.09 67.47 1.30
CA ASN A 216 -46.62 68.46 0.36
C ASN A 216 -45.61 68.84 -0.74
N ASP A 217 -44.32 68.83 -0.45
CA ASP A 217 -43.27 69.14 -1.42
C ASP A 217 -43.19 68.09 -2.54
N LEU A 218 -43.25 66.80 -2.17
CA LEU A 218 -43.28 65.68 -3.12
C LEU A 218 -44.56 65.69 -3.94
N ILE A 219 -45.72 65.81 -3.29
CA ILE A 219 -47.02 65.86 -3.96
C ILE A 219 -47.08 67.04 -4.94
N SER A 220 -46.68 68.24 -4.52
CA SER A 220 -46.62 69.43 -5.38
C SER A 220 -45.69 69.22 -6.58
N HIS A 221 -44.54 68.56 -6.35
CA HIS A 221 -43.60 68.26 -7.43
C HIS A 221 -44.23 67.38 -8.51
N PHE A 222 -44.84 66.25 -8.11
CA PHE A 222 -45.52 65.33 -9.03
C PHE A 222 -46.73 65.98 -9.72
N THR A 223 -47.52 66.78 -9.00
CA THR A 223 -48.71 67.47 -9.53
C THR A 223 -48.39 68.38 -10.71
N GLN A 224 -47.24 69.05 -10.65
CA GLN A 224 -46.79 69.98 -11.69
C GLN A 224 -46.36 69.29 -13.01
N ASN A 225 -46.26 67.96 -13.04
CA ASN A 225 -45.82 67.22 -14.23
C ASN A 225 -47.04 66.76 -15.06
N SER A 226 -47.16 67.26 -16.29
CA SER A 226 -48.30 66.96 -17.17
C SER A 226 -48.46 65.46 -17.48
N LYS A 227 -47.35 64.71 -17.59
CA LYS A 227 -47.39 63.27 -17.87
C LYS A 227 -47.90 62.45 -16.69
N VAL A 228 -47.63 62.91 -15.47
CA VAL A 228 -48.19 62.29 -14.27
C VAL A 228 -49.71 62.44 -14.27
N GLN A 229 -50.23 63.61 -14.65
CA GLN A 229 -51.68 63.85 -14.76
C GLN A 229 -52.33 62.96 -15.82
N GLU A 230 -51.70 62.81 -16.99
CA GLU A 230 -52.15 61.92 -18.06
C GLU A 230 -52.27 60.46 -17.57
N GLU A 231 -51.28 59.98 -16.82
CA GLU A 231 -51.27 58.60 -16.32
C GLU A 231 -52.23 58.38 -15.14
N ILE A 232 -52.47 59.37 -14.29
CA ILE A 232 -53.39 59.22 -13.15
C ILE A 232 -54.87 59.23 -13.60
N ASN A 233 -55.17 59.83 -14.76
CA ASN A 233 -56.49 59.78 -15.43
C ASN A 233 -57.67 60.09 -14.49
N GLY A 234 -57.57 61.19 -13.72
CA GLY A 234 -58.63 61.66 -12.83
C GLY A 234 -58.69 60.99 -11.44
N GLN A 235 -57.78 60.07 -11.12
CA GLN A 235 -57.63 59.51 -9.77
C GLN A 235 -56.96 60.52 -8.80
N SER A 236 -57.09 60.31 -7.49
CA SER A 236 -56.43 61.16 -6.48
C SER A 236 -54.91 60.99 -6.55
N ILE A 237 -54.18 62.08 -6.84
CA ILE A 237 -52.72 62.06 -6.92
C ILE A 237 -52.07 61.73 -5.58
N ASP A 238 -52.61 62.27 -4.48
CA ASP A 238 -52.09 62.04 -3.12
C ASP A 238 -52.10 60.55 -2.78
N GLN A 239 -53.23 59.88 -3.02
CA GLN A 239 -53.37 58.44 -2.79
C GLN A 239 -52.40 57.62 -3.65
N LYS A 240 -52.18 58.02 -4.92
CA LYS A 240 -51.28 57.31 -5.83
C LYS A 240 -49.81 57.49 -5.46
N VAL A 241 -49.44 58.70 -5.02
CA VAL A 241 -48.09 58.99 -4.53
C VAL A 241 -47.83 58.21 -3.24
N GLU A 242 -48.75 58.22 -2.28
CA GLU A 242 -48.63 57.42 -1.05
C GLU A 242 -48.49 55.92 -1.36
N GLU A 243 -49.32 55.40 -2.28
CA GLU A 243 -49.22 54.00 -2.71
C GLU A 243 -47.87 53.68 -3.36
N PHE A 244 -47.38 54.53 -4.25
CA PHE A 244 -46.07 54.36 -4.88
C PHE A 244 -44.95 54.37 -3.85
N LEU A 245 -44.93 55.37 -2.95
CA LEU A 245 -43.90 55.48 -1.92
C LEU A 245 -43.94 54.33 -0.92
N ALA A 246 -45.11 53.70 -0.71
CA ALA A 246 -45.22 52.48 0.08
C ALA A 246 -44.54 51.26 -0.58
N HIS A 247 -44.35 51.25 -1.89
CA HIS A 247 -43.66 50.16 -2.61
C HIS A 247 -42.23 50.53 -3.04
N LEU A 248 -41.92 51.83 -3.17
CA LEU A 248 -40.60 52.31 -3.55
C LEU A 248 -39.60 52.11 -2.40
N VAL A 249 -38.49 51.43 -2.69
CA VAL A 249 -37.41 51.18 -1.74
C VAL A 249 -36.10 51.68 -2.32
N PHE A 250 -35.38 52.51 -1.57
CA PHE A 250 -34.01 52.87 -1.88
C PHE A 250 -33.06 51.96 -1.10
N ALA A 251 -32.40 51.03 -1.78
CA ALA A 251 -31.32 50.23 -1.23
C ALA A 251 -30.00 50.93 -1.54
N VAL A 252 -29.51 51.73 -0.60
CA VAL A 252 -28.36 52.61 -0.75
C VAL A 252 -27.15 52.10 0.01
N ASN A 253 -25.97 52.63 -0.32
CA ASN A 253 -24.68 52.20 0.22
C ASN A 253 -24.47 50.67 0.11
N GLN A 254 -25.04 50.06 -0.93
CA GLN A 254 -24.92 48.63 -1.19
C GLN A 254 -23.49 48.29 -1.64
N PRO A 255 -23.02 47.05 -1.46
CA PRO A 255 -21.70 46.63 -1.90
C PRO A 255 -21.47 46.97 -3.38
N ASN A 256 -20.33 47.55 -3.74
CA ASN A 256 -19.98 47.85 -5.13
C ASN A 256 -19.67 46.57 -5.95
N GLU A 257 -19.38 46.71 -7.25
CA GLU A 257 -19.16 45.54 -8.11
C GLU A 257 -18.03 44.61 -7.64
N ILE A 258 -16.96 45.16 -7.05
CA ILE A 258 -15.80 44.41 -6.57
C ILE A 258 -16.16 43.63 -5.30
N VAL A 259 -16.90 44.26 -4.38
CA VAL A 259 -17.32 43.61 -3.14
C VAL A 259 -18.39 42.55 -3.43
N LEU A 260 -19.32 42.81 -4.35
CA LEU A 260 -20.30 41.81 -4.80
C LEU A 260 -19.63 40.57 -5.40
N ASP A 261 -18.57 40.73 -6.18
CA ASP A 261 -17.81 39.60 -6.72
C ASP A 261 -17.27 38.69 -5.62
N ARG A 262 -16.70 39.27 -4.56
CA ARG A 262 -16.22 38.53 -3.39
C ARG A 262 -17.35 37.85 -2.61
N ILE A 263 -18.51 38.49 -2.49
CA ILE A 263 -19.69 37.92 -1.82
C ILE A 263 -20.19 36.71 -2.61
N ILE A 264 -20.37 36.86 -3.93
CA ILE A 264 -20.81 35.79 -4.81
C ILE A 264 -19.81 34.63 -4.77
N GLY A 265 -18.52 34.91 -4.87
CA GLY A 265 -17.46 33.92 -4.76
C GLY A 265 -17.55 33.13 -3.45
N ARG A 266 -17.72 33.83 -2.32
CA ARG A 266 -17.89 33.19 -1.00
C ARG A 266 -19.14 32.31 -0.95
N GLU A 267 -20.30 32.80 -1.39
CA GLU A 267 -21.54 32.03 -1.33
C GLU A 267 -21.49 30.77 -2.22
N ILE A 268 -20.85 30.86 -3.39
CA ILE A 268 -20.61 29.72 -4.28
C ILE A 268 -19.61 28.75 -3.64
N GLY A 269 -18.54 29.27 -3.05
CA GLY A 269 -17.54 28.49 -2.33
C GLY A 269 -18.16 27.69 -1.18
N GLU A 270 -19.00 28.33 -0.36
CA GLU A 270 -19.76 27.67 0.71
C GLU A 270 -20.66 26.56 0.16
N LYS A 271 -21.38 26.82 -0.94
CA LYS A 271 -22.28 25.85 -1.56
C LYS A 271 -21.56 24.58 -2.01
N PHE A 272 -20.39 24.72 -2.63
CA PHE A 272 -19.61 23.60 -3.16
C PHE A 272 -18.48 23.14 -2.23
N LYS A 273 -18.38 23.70 -1.02
CA LYS A 273 -17.31 23.43 -0.04
C LYS A 273 -15.91 23.66 -0.61
N LEU A 274 -15.75 24.72 -1.40
CA LEU A 274 -14.49 25.14 -2.02
C LEU A 274 -13.88 26.30 -1.23
N ILE A 275 -12.56 26.21 -0.98
CA ILE A 275 -11.78 27.33 -0.43
C ILE A 275 -11.56 28.40 -1.50
N ASP A 276 -11.25 27.96 -2.72
CA ASP A 276 -11.08 28.80 -3.90
C ASP A 276 -12.20 28.47 -4.89
N SER A 277 -13.10 29.43 -5.08
CA SER A 277 -14.27 29.32 -5.94
C SER A 277 -14.16 30.20 -7.18
N ASP A 278 -13.00 30.80 -7.46
CA ASP A 278 -12.84 31.81 -8.52
C ASP A 278 -13.16 31.21 -9.90
N LEU A 279 -12.64 30.01 -10.16
CA LEU A 279 -12.91 29.30 -11.42
C LEU A 279 -14.41 29.01 -11.63
N ILE A 280 -15.12 28.67 -10.56
CA ILE A 280 -16.55 28.36 -10.62
C ILE A 280 -17.36 29.64 -10.76
N SER A 281 -17.00 30.68 -10.01
CA SER A 281 -17.67 31.99 -10.03
C SER A 281 -17.49 32.69 -11.37
N HIS A 282 -16.32 32.54 -12.00
CA HIS A 282 -16.08 32.99 -13.37
C HIS A 282 -16.94 32.24 -14.40
N ASP A 283 -17.04 30.91 -14.30
CA ASP A 283 -17.90 30.12 -15.20
C ASP A 283 -19.38 30.49 -14.99
N PHE A 284 -19.79 30.77 -13.74
CA PHE A 284 -21.13 31.26 -13.43
C PHE A 284 -21.41 32.63 -14.05
N GLN A 285 -20.48 33.57 -13.88
CA GLN A 285 -20.59 34.90 -14.48
C GLN A 285 -20.68 34.81 -15.99
N LYS A 286 -19.87 33.94 -16.63
CA LYS A 286 -19.92 33.72 -18.06
C LYS A 286 -21.29 33.20 -18.51
N GLN A 287 -21.82 32.17 -17.84
CA GLN A 287 -23.13 31.61 -18.20
C GLN A 287 -24.27 32.62 -17.98
N MET A 288 -24.21 33.41 -16.91
CA MET A 288 -25.16 34.51 -16.67
C MET A 288 -25.06 35.61 -17.72
N LEU A 289 -23.85 35.94 -18.17
CA LEU A 289 -23.63 36.91 -19.24
C LEU A 289 -24.12 36.38 -20.60
N ASP A 290 -23.92 35.09 -20.88
CA ASP A 290 -24.41 34.44 -22.10
C ASP A 290 -25.95 34.44 -22.12
N TRP A 291 -26.61 34.17 -20.98
CA TRP A 291 -28.06 34.32 -20.82
C TRP A 291 -28.53 35.77 -21.00
N MET A 292 -27.85 36.75 -20.37
CA MET A 292 -28.20 38.17 -20.49
C MET A 292 -28.13 38.68 -21.95
N LYS A 293 -27.29 38.05 -22.79
CA LYS A 293 -27.16 38.36 -24.22
C LYS A 293 -28.12 37.58 -25.11
N GLU A 294 -28.80 36.57 -24.58
CA GLU A 294 -29.66 35.67 -25.34
C GLU A 294 -30.82 36.45 -25.96
N LYS A 295 -31.04 36.26 -27.26
CA LYS A 295 -32.18 36.85 -27.99
C LYS A 295 -33.11 35.73 -28.42
N GLY A 296 -34.41 35.93 -28.20
CA GLY A 296 -35.47 35.03 -28.64
C GLY A 296 -35.60 34.96 -30.16
N LEU A 297 -36.53 34.14 -30.64
CA LEU A 297 -36.66 33.73 -32.04
C LEU A 297 -36.80 34.91 -33.02
N LYS A 298 -37.38 36.02 -32.59
CA LYS A 298 -37.57 37.23 -33.40
C LYS A 298 -36.46 38.28 -33.23
N GLY A 299 -35.40 37.98 -32.47
CA GLY A 299 -34.24 38.86 -32.27
C GLY A 299 -34.48 40.07 -31.36
N LYS A 300 -35.68 40.25 -30.82
CA LYS A 300 -36.07 41.32 -29.88
C LYS A 300 -36.61 40.84 -28.53
N GLU A 301 -36.79 39.54 -28.36
CA GLU A 301 -37.39 38.95 -27.15
C GLU A 301 -36.26 38.51 -26.19
N GLY A 302 -36.44 38.67 -24.88
CA GLY A 302 -35.57 38.09 -23.86
C GLY A 302 -36.10 36.73 -23.37
N ARG A 303 -35.23 35.90 -22.78
CA ARG A 303 -35.62 34.63 -22.13
C ARG A 303 -35.62 34.79 -20.62
N PHE A 304 -36.70 34.38 -19.93
CA PHE A 304 -36.70 34.27 -18.47
C PHE A 304 -35.73 33.20 -17.99
N LEU A 305 -35.01 33.48 -16.91
CA LEU A 305 -34.23 32.46 -16.20
C LEU A 305 -35.04 31.91 -15.02
N SER A 306 -35.37 30.63 -15.08
CA SER A 306 -36.16 29.97 -14.04
C SER A 306 -35.30 29.37 -12.94
N ALA A 307 -35.95 29.00 -11.83
CA ALA A 307 -35.32 28.18 -10.79
C ALA A 307 -34.77 26.84 -11.34
N ASP A 308 -35.41 26.29 -12.39
CA ASP A 308 -34.95 25.04 -13.01
C ASP A 308 -33.68 25.23 -13.85
N ASP A 309 -33.59 26.33 -14.60
CA ASP A 309 -32.37 26.72 -15.31
C ASP A 309 -31.20 26.89 -14.33
N GLY A 310 -31.46 27.55 -13.20
CA GLY A 310 -30.47 27.75 -12.15
C GLY A 310 -30.02 26.45 -11.47
N ARG A 311 -30.93 25.49 -11.22
CA ARG A 311 -30.54 24.15 -10.72
C ARG A 311 -29.68 23.42 -11.72
N LYS A 312 -30.08 23.38 -13.00
CA LYS A 312 -29.30 22.75 -14.08
C LYS A 312 -27.89 23.34 -14.20
N PHE A 313 -27.74 24.65 -14.02
CA PHE A 313 -26.42 25.30 -13.96
C PHE A 313 -25.56 24.71 -12.82
N PHE A 314 -26.09 24.64 -11.61
CA PHE A 314 -25.34 24.14 -10.46
C PHE A 314 -25.08 22.63 -10.51
N ASP A 315 -26.00 21.84 -11.05
CA ASP A 315 -25.80 20.41 -11.32
C ASP A 315 -24.60 20.23 -12.28
N PHE A 316 -24.53 21.04 -13.34
CA PHE A 316 -23.40 21.03 -14.28
C PHE A 316 -22.07 21.44 -13.62
N VAL A 317 -22.09 22.40 -12.69
CA VAL A 317 -20.92 22.77 -11.90
C VAL A 317 -20.46 21.61 -11.01
N GLU A 318 -21.40 20.95 -10.33
CA GLU A 318 -21.09 19.78 -9.49
C GLU A 318 -20.47 18.64 -10.31
N GLU A 319 -21.01 18.35 -11.51
CA GLU A 319 -20.41 17.40 -12.45
C GLU A 319 -18.95 17.77 -12.79
N LYS A 320 -18.67 19.04 -13.08
CA LYS A 320 -17.30 19.53 -13.36
C LYS A 320 -16.36 19.34 -12.17
N ILE A 321 -16.82 19.66 -10.95
CA ILE A 321 -16.02 19.51 -9.72
C ILE A 321 -15.69 18.04 -9.50
N ASN A 322 -16.69 17.16 -9.54
CA ASN A 322 -16.50 15.72 -9.37
C ASN A 322 -15.52 15.16 -10.41
N LYS A 323 -15.59 15.63 -11.66
CA LYS A 323 -14.61 15.26 -12.70
C LYS A 323 -13.18 15.66 -12.31
N ILE A 324 -12.95 16.89 -11.89
CA ILE A 324 -11.61 17.38 -11.47
C ILE A 324 -11.10 16.57 -10.29
N GLU A 325 -11.97 16.29 -9.31
CA GLU A 325 -11.60 15.46 -8.16
C GLU A 325 -11.18 14.04 -8.56
N MET A 326 -11.72 13.48 -9.65
CA MET A 326 -11.35 12.15 -10.14
C MET A 326 -10.00 12.10 -10.88
N VAL A 327 -9.45 13.25 -11.32
CA VAL A 327 -8.13 13.30 -11.94
C VAL A 327 -7.07 12.78 -10.97
N GLY A 328 -7.05 13.29 -9.73
CA GLY A 328 -6.05 12.91 -8.72
C GLY A 328 -5.97 11.39 -8.47
N PRO A 329 -7.06 10.72 -8.09
CA PRO A 329 -7.11 9.27 -7.91
C PRO A 329 -6.71 8.48 -9.17
N THR A 330 -7.19 8.89 -10.35
CA THR A 330 -6.86 8.25 -11.63
C THR A 330 -5.35 8.34 -11.92
N SER A 331 -4.77 9.54 -11.83
CA SER A 331 -3.34 9.78 -12.05
C SER A 331 -2.48 9.05 -11.02
N ARG A 332 -2.92 8.98 -9.75
CA ARG A 332 -2.20 8.24 -8.69
C ARG A 332 -2.17 6.75 -9.00
N TYR A 333 -3.30 6.18 -9.40
CA TYR A 333 -3.39 4.77 -9.73
C TYR A 333 -2.58 4.43 -10.99
N GLY A 334 -2.71 5.23 -12.05
CA GLY A 334 -1.92 5.07 -13.28
C GLY A 334 -0.40 5.18 -13.04
N ARG A 335 0.04 6.11 -12.18
CA ARG A 335 1.45 6.23 -11.77
C ARG A 335 1.94 4.99 -11.02
N LYS A 336 1.13 4.45 -10.09
CA LYS A 336 1.46 3.20 -9.37
C LYS A 336 1.69 2.04 -10.34
N LEU A 337 0.87 1.94 -11.39
CA LEU A 337 1.06 0.92 -12.42
C LEU A 337 2.35 1.13 -13.25
N ARG A 338 2.71 2.39 -13.56
CA ARG A 338 3.96 2.71 -14.28
C ARG A 338 5.22 2.44 -13.45
N GLN A 339 5.16 2.58 -12.13
CA GLN A 339 6.30 2.32 -11.24
C GLN A 339 6.80 0.87 -11.31
N PHE A 340 5.97 -0.07 -11.75
CA PHE A 340 6.42 -1.43 -12.01
C PHE A 340 7.38 -1.55 -13.19
N ASN A 341 7.48 -0.52 -14.06
CA ASN A 341 8.39 -0.46 -15.21
C ASN A 341 8.24 -1.62 -16.21
N VAL A 342 7.02 -2.14 -16.35
CA VAL A 342 6.66 -3.21 -17.29
C VAL A 342 5.87 -2.64 -18.46
N PHE A 343 6.32 -2.93 -19.68
CA PHE A 343 5.73 -2.48 -20.93
C PHE A 343 5.53 -3.67 -21.86
N PHE A 344 4.29 -3.84 -22.33
CA PHE A 344 3.89 -4.88 -23.26
C PHE A 344 4.13 -4.46 -24.71
N LYS A 345 4.41 -5.43 -25.58
CA LYS A 345 4.50 -5.22 -27.03
C LYS A 345 3.16 -4.72 -27.60
N SER A 346 3.22 -3.98 -28.70
CA SER A 346 2.02 -3.40 -29.35
C SER A 346 0.98 -4.44 -29.77
N SER A 347 1.43 -5.63 -30.21
CA SER A 347 0.56 -6.78 -30.56
C SER A 347 -0.35 -7.19 -29.39
N ASN A 348 0.18 -7.17 -28.17
CA ASN A 348 -0.55 -7.53 -26.96
C ASN A 348 -1.58 -6.50 -26.51
N LEU A 349 -1.58 -5.30 -27.11
CA LEU A 349 -2.50 -4.20 -26.80
C LEU A 349 -3.64 -4.06 -27.82
N ALA A 350 -3.59 -4.78 -28.94
CA ALA A 350 -4.49 -4.59 -30.07
C ALA A 350 -5.97 -4.76 -29.70
N LYS A 351 -6.31 -5.74 -28.86
CA LYS A 351 -7.69 -6.00 -28.42
C LYS A 351 -8.30 -4.80 -27.69
N ILE A 352 -7.57 -4.23 -26.73
CA ILE A 352 -8.01 -3.07 -25.94
C ILE A 352 -8.12 -1.83 -26.84
N LYS A 353 -7.14 -1.61 -27.72
CA LYS A 353 -7.17 -0.52 -28.70
C LYS A 353 -8.37 -0.62 -29.64
N ASN A 354 -8.67 -1.82 -30.14
CA ASN A 354 -9.83 -2.06 -31.01
C ASN A 354 -11.16 -1.84 -30.28
N PHE A 355 -11.28 -2.25 -29.02
CA PHE A 355 -12.46 -1.97 -28.21
C PHE A 355 -12.70 -0.46 -28.06
N LEU A 356 -11.67 0.30 -27.73
CA LEU A 356 -11.79 1.74 -27.51
C LEU A 356 -12.10 2.51 -28.81
N SER A 357 -11.41 2.19 -29.90
CA SER A 357 -11.47 2.98 -31.15
C SER A 357 -12.48 2.50 -32.20
N LYS A 358 -12.80 1.21 -32.27
CA LYS A 358 -13.59 0.62 -33.37
C LYS A 358 -14.87 -0.07 -32.91
N SER A 359 -14.88 -0.63 -31.71
CA SER A 359 -16.03 -1.41 -31.23
C SER A 359 -17.22 -0.52 -30.86
N LYS A 360 -18.43 -0.97 -31.24
CA LYS A 360 -19.72 -0.42 -30.79
C LYS A 360 -20.16 -0.97 -29.43
N LYS A 361 -19.40 -1.91 -28.85
CA LYS A 361 -19.65 -2.47 -27.51
C LYS A 361 -19.37 -1.42 -26.44
N GLN A 362 -20.08 -1.48 -25.33
CA GLN A 362 -19.95 -0.54 -24.21
C GLN A 362 -19.21 -1.13 -23.02
N VAL A 363 -19.25 -2.45 -22.82
CA VAL A 363 -18.53 -3.10 -21.71
C VAL A 363 -17.53 -4.10 -22.28
N LEU A 364 -16.27 -3.96 -21.90
CA LEU A 364 -15.23 -4.95 -22.13
C LEU A 364 -14.83 -5.57 -20.80
N ASN A 365 -14.98 -6.88 -20.66
CA ASN A 365 -14.35 -7.62 -19.58
C ASN A 365 -13.05 -8.27 -20.05
N LEU A 366 -11.94 -7.89 -19.43
CA LEU A 366 -10.63 -8.52 -19.58
C LEU A 366 -10.44 -9.53 -18.45
N VAL A 367 -10.66 -10.80 -18.76
CA VAL A 367 -10.53 -11.91 -17.80
C VAL A 367 -9.06 -12.33 -17.72
N ALA A 368 -8.37 -11.86 -16.67
CA ALA A 368 -6.98 -12.14 -16.39
C ALA A 368 -6.80 -13.54 -15.81
N GLN A 369 -5.96 -14.36 -16.44
CA GLN A 369 -5.68 -15.73 -15.98
C GLN A 369 -4.63 -15.79 -14.85
N GLN A 370 -3.73 -14.79 -14.77
CA GLN A 370 -2.61 -14.76 -13.82
C GLN A 370 -2.69 -13.57 -12.84
N GLY A 371 -3.92 -13.21 -12.46
CA GLY A 371 -4.23 -12.04 -11.63
C GLY A 371 -4.30 -10.73 -12.41
N THR A 372 -5.06 -9.76 -11.89
CA THR A 372 -5.48 -8.57 -12.66
C THR A 372 -4.41 -7.49 -12.90
N ARG A 373 -3.29 -7.54 -12.17
CA ARG A 373 -2.30 -6.45 -12.17
C ARG A 373 -1.62 -6.24 -13.53
N LEU A 374 -1.19 -7.32 -14.19
CA LEU A 374 -0.52 -7.21 -15.47
C LEU A 374 -1.49 -6.71 -16.56
N SER A 375 -2.73 -7.15 -16.54
CA SER A 375 -3.80 -6.64 -17.41
C SER A 375 -4.10 -5.16 -17.14
N ALA A 376 -4.09 -4.73 -15.88
CA ALA A 376 -4.20 -3.31 -15.53
C ALA A 376 -3.04 -2.47 -16.09
N ILE A 377 -1.81 -2.98 -16.07
CA ILE A 377 -0.66 -2.33 -16.73
C ILE A 377 -0.89 -2.20 -18.24
N LYS A 378 -1.40 -3.24 -18.91
CA LYS A 378 -1.75 -3.18 -20.34
C LYS A 378 -2.78 -2.12 -20.64
N VAL A 379 -3.87 -2.07 -19.87
CA VAL A 379 -4.91 -1.05 -20.02
C VAL A 379 -4.30 0.33 -19.83
N ASN A 380 -3.55 0.55 -18.74
CA ASN A 380 -2.84 1.82 -18.49
C ASN A 380 -1.98 2.24 -19.69
N GLN A 381 -1.17 1.31 -20.24
CA GLN A 381 -0.31 1.59 -21.38
C GLN A 381 -1.10 2.02 -22.62
N VAL A 382 -2.28 1.42 -22.85
CA VAL A 382 -3.17 1.84 -23.95
C VAL A 382 -3.76 3.22 -23.69
N LEU A 383 -4.24 3.48 -22.48
CA LEU A 383 -4.87 4.75 -22.13
C LEU A 383 -3.91 5.91 -22.35
N TYR A 384 -2.66 5.81 -21.88
CA TYR A 384 -1.65 6.85 -22.12
C TYR A 384 -1.19 6.98 -23.57
N SER A 385 -1.42 5.97 -24.40
CA SER A 385 -1.13 6.05 -25.84
C SER A 385 -2.25 6.66 -26.67
N LEU A 386 -3.50 6.63 -26.17
CA LEU A 386 -4.69 7.07 -26.91
C LEU A 386 -5.30 8.36 -26.37
N TYR A 387 -5.14 8.63 -25.08
CA TYR A 387 -5.72 9.79 -24.40
C TYR A 387 -4.59 10.74 -23.98
N ASN A 388 -4.68 11.99 -24.44
CA ASN A 388 -3.68 13.03 -24.15
C ASN A 388 -3.89 13.66 -22.76
N SER A 389 -5.11 13.59 -22.21
CA SER A 389 -5.49 14.26 -20.97
C SER A 389 -6.03 13.28 -19.94
N GLU A 390 -5.51 13.33 -18.70
CA GLU A 390 -5.88 12.41 -17.61
C GLU A 390 -7.32 12.60 -17.09
N ASP A 391 -8.00 13.65 -17.52
CA ASP A 391 -9.41 13.92 -17.24
C ASP A 391 -10.38 13.26 -18.26
N SER A 392 -9.84 12.48 -19.20
CA SER A 392 -10.62 11.82 -20.27
C SER A 392 -11.21 10.47 -19.87
N PHE A 393 -10.71 9.87 -18.79
CA PHE A 393 -11.15 8.57 -18.28
C PHE A 393 -11.00 8.52 -16.76
N ILE A 394 -11.70 7.59 -16.12
CA ILE A 394 -11.53 7.26 -14.71
C ILE A 394 -10.93 5.87 -14.63
N PHE A 395 -9.81 5.69 -13.91
CA PHE A 395 -9.17 4.38 -13.76
C PHE A 395 -8.70 4.13 -12.33
N MET A 396 -9.31 3.13 -11.68
CA MET A 396 -8.97 2.73 -10.32
C MET A 396 -9.42 1.30 -10.00
N SER A 397 -9.03 0.80 -8.82
CA SER A 397 -9.52 -0.49 -8.31
C SER A 397 -10.95 -0.38 -7.76
N LEU A 398 -11.71 -1.47 -7.83
CA LEU A 398 -13.08 -1.55 -7.32
C LEU A 398 -13.24 -1.01 -5.89
N VAL A 399 -12.30 -1.35 -4.99
CA VAL A 399 -12.28 -0.86 -3.58
C VAL A 399 -12.34 0.66 -3.48
N ASN A 400 -11.60 1.36 -4.36
CA ASN A 400 -11.55 2.81 -4.34
C ASN A 400 -12.78 3.43 -5.00
N ILE A 401 -13.39 2.73 -5.98
CA ILE A 401 -14.68 3.12 -6.56
C ILE A 401 -15.76 3.08 -5.49
N LEU A 402 -15.85 1.98 -4.73
CA LEU A 402 -16.85 1.84 -3.67
C LEU A 402 -16.67 2.92 -2.58
N ARG A 403 -15.42 3.28 -2.24
CA ARG A 403 -15.14 4.38 -1.29
C ARG A 403 -15.52 5.77 -1.81
N LEU A 404 -15.51 5.98 -3.13
CA LEU A 404 -15.77 7.27 -3.78
C LEU A 404 -17.02 7.21 -4.67
N GLN A 405 -17.94 6.30 -4.37
CA GLN A 405 -18.98 5.82 -5.29
C GLN A 405 -19.80 6.96 -5.90
N ASP A 406 -20.34 7.85 -5.09
CA ASP A 406 -21.16 8.97 -5.57
C ASP A 406 -20.38 9.94 -6.47
N LYS A 407 -19.13 10.24 -6.10
CA LYS A 407 -18.26 11.13 -6.89
C LYS A 407 -17.89 10.50 -8.23
N VAL A 408 -17.53 9.21 -8.23
CA VAL A 408 -17.20 8.45 -9.45
C VAL A 408 -18.43 8.36 -10.36
N LEU A 409 -19.59 8.01 -9.80
CA LEU A 409 -20.83 7.88 -10.56
C LEU A 409 -21.29 9.21 -11.13
N SER A 410 -21.25 10.29 -10.35
CA SER A 410 -21.55 11.65 -10.84
C SER A 410 -20.60 12.06 -11.98
N ALA A 411 -19.29 11.87 -11.80
CA ALA A 411 -18.30 12.17 -12.85
C ALA A 411 -18.51 11.31 -14.12
N PHE A 412 -18.86 10.03 -13.98
CA PHE A 412 -19.13 9.14 -15.10
C PHE A 412 -20.50 9.38 -15.75
N GLN A 413 -21.49 9.91 -15.03
CA GLN A 413 -22.83 10.22 -15.56
C GLN A 413 -22.87 11.47 -16.43
N SER A 414 -21.88 12.36 -16.32
CA SER A 414 -21.84 13.61 -17.08
C SER A 414 -22.06 13.39 -18.58
N LYS A 415 -22.95 14.18 -19.20
CA LYS A 415 -23.33 14.01 -20.61
C LYS A 415 -22.22 14.30 -21.60
N ASN A 416 -21.33 15.24 -21.25
CA ASN A 416 -20.37 15.81 -22.19
C ASN A 416 -18.93 15.29 -21.99
N THR A 417 -18.64 14.60 -20.88
CA THR A 417 -17.28 14.20 -20.50
C THR A 417 -17.25 12.86 -19.75
N GLY A 418 -16.08 12.30 -19.46
CA GLY A 418 -15.96 11.06 -18.67
C GLY A 418 -16.48 9.83 -19.42
N ASN A 419 -16.01 9.63 -20.66
CA ASN A 419 -16.58 8.61 -21.56
C ASN A 419 -16.09 7.19 -21.28
N LEU A 420 -15.11 7.03 -20.38
CA LEU A 420 -14.51 5.74 -20.06
C LEU A 420 -14.29 5.56 -18.56
N LEU A 421 -14.82 4.47 -18.02
CA LEU A 421 -14.54 3.99 -16.67
C LEU A 421 -13.78 2.66 -16.74
N VAL A 422 -12.66 2.56 -16.03
CA VAL A 422 -11.87 1.34 -15.94
C VAL A 422 -11.79 0.89 -14.49
N ILE A 423 -12.17 -0.37 -14.25
CA ILE A 423 -12.28 -0.97 -12.92
C ILE A 423 -11.37 -2.20 -12.83
N GLU A 424 -10.37 -2.15 -11.94
CA GLU A 424 -9.61 -3.34 -11.53
C GLU A 424 -10.35 -4.05 -10.38
N CYS A 425 -11.00 -5.17 -10.66
CA CYS A 425 -11.66 -6.03 -9.68
C CYS A 425 -10.64 -7.04 -9.14
N LYS A 426 -10.45 -7.11 -7.82
CA LYS A 426 -9.54 -8.08 -7.20
C LYS A 426 -10.36 -9.10 -6.44
N ASN A 427 -10.13 -10.38 -6.72
CA ASN A 427 -10.87 -11.52 -6.17
C ASN A 427 -10.68 -11.77 -4.65
N LYS A 428 -10.00 -10.89 -3.92
CA LYS A 428 -9.67 -11.13 -2.50
C LYS A 428 -10.78 -10.75 -1.53
N GLU A 429 -11.77 -9.99 -1.97
CA GLU A 429 -12.78 -9.39 -1.09
C GLU A 429 -14.16 -9.51 -1.73
N VAL A 430 -15.16 -9.93 -0.93
CA VAL A 430 -16.57 -9.98 -1.34
C VAL A 430 -17.18 -8.60 -1.09
N TYR A 431 -17.58 -7.91 -2.15
CA TYR A 431 -18.22 -6.61 -2.07
C TYR A 431 -19.69 -6.70 -2.48
N ASP A 432 -20.56 -5.98 -1.79
CA ASP A 432 -21.88 -5.66 -2.34
C ASP A 432 -21.71 -4.58 -3.42
N VAL A 433 -21.89 -5.00 -4.68
CA VAL A 433 -21.74 -4.13 -5.86
C VAL A 433 -23.09 -3.89 -6.54
N GLN A 434 -24.22 -4.25 -5.93
CA GLN A 434 -25.52 -4.21 -6.59
C GLN A 434 -25.94 -2.76 -6.92
N ASP A 435 -25.79 -1.83 -5.98
CA ASP A 435 -26.07 -0.41 -6.23
C ASP A 435 -25.17 0.17 -7.33
N LEU A 436 -23.86 -0.10 -7.23
CA LEU A 436 -22.87 0.33 -8.21
C LEU A 436 -23.24 -0.18 -9.61
N TYR A 437 -23.54 -1.49 -9.72
CA TYR A 437 -23.97 -2.11 -10.97
C TYR A 437 -25.21 -1.44 -11.54
N MET A 438 -26.26 -1.26 -10.74
CA MET A 438 -27.52 -0.64 -11.20
C MET A 438 -27.30 0.78 -11.72
N ARG A 439 -26.51 1.60 -11.02
CA ARG A 439 -26.22 2.98 -11.44
C ARG A 439 -25.33 3.04 -12.69
N LEU A 440 -24.32 2.17 -12.79
CA LEU A 440 -23.49 2.06 -13.99
C LEU A 440 -24.30 1.58 -15.20
N LYS A 441 -25.13 0.54 -15.03
CA LYS A 441 -26.04 0.01 -16.04
C LYS A 441 -26.92 1.11 -16.63
N ASN A 442 -27.59 1.88 -15.77
CA ASN A 442 -28.45 2.97 -16.20
C ASN A 442 -27.66 4.01 -17.00
N THR A 443 -26.48 4.40 -16.50
CA THR A 443 -25.61 5.38 -17.14
C THR A 443 -25.21 4.99 -18.57
N ILE A 444 -24.76 3.75 -18.78
CA ILE A 444 -24.36 3.28 -20.11
C ILE A 444 -25.55 2.96 -21.02
N ARG A 445 -26.70 2.58 -20.44
CA ARG A 445 -27.94 2.37 -21.20
C ARG A 445 -28.39 3.70 -21.84
N ASP A 446 -28.35 4.76 -21.04
CA ASP A 446 -28.89 6.07 -21.40
C ASP A 446 -27.91 6.89 -22.28
N ASN A 447 -26.61 6.53 -22.30
CA ASN A 447 -25.60 7.17 -23.16
C ASN A 447 -24.70 6.15 -23.85
N ILE A 448 -24.90 5.96 -25.16
CA ILE A 448 -24.17 4.99 -26.00
C ILE A 448 -22.67 5.26 -26.14
N ASN A 449 -22.22 6.48 -25.84
CA ASN A 449 -20.80 6.87 -25.95
C ASN A 449 -19.99 6.47 -24.71
N LYS A 450 -20.67 6.10 -23.61
CA LYS A 450 -20.03 5.65 -22.37
C LYS A 450 -19.53 4.23 -22.50
N LYS A 451 -18.28 3.99 -22.11
CA LYS A 451 -17.63 2.68 -22.10
C LYS A 451 -17.12 2.32 -20.71
N ILE A 452 -17.12 1.02 -20.41
CA ILE A 452 -16.56 0.43 -19.20
C ILE A 452 -15.56 -0.65 -19.61
N ILE A 453 -14.39 -0.65 -18.97
CA ILE A 453 -13.46 -1.79 -19.00
C ILE A 453 -13.39 -2.38 -17.59
N LEU A 454 -13.77 -3.64 -17.47
CA LEU A 454 -13.56 -4.44 -16.28
C LEU A 454 -12.28 -5.26 -16.48
N ILE A 455 -11.44 -5.30 -15.44
CA ILE A 455 -10.28 -6.19 -15.37
C ILE A 455 -10.56 -7.12 -14.21
N THR A 456 -10.90 -8.37 -14.52
CA THR A 456 -11.37 -9.34 -13.54
C THR A 456 -10.55 -10.62 -13.61
N GLU A 457 -10.69 -11.47 -12.60
CA GLU A 457 -10.35 -12.89 -12.72
C GLU A 457 -11.62 -13.67 -13.12
N SER A 458 -11.53 -15.00 -13.21
CA SER A 458 -12.68 -15.87 -13.51
C SER A 458 -13.75 -15.76 -12.41
N ASN A 459 -15.03 -15.86 -12.80
CA ASN A 459 -16.22 -15.83 -11.91
C ASN A 459 -16.39 -14.54 -11.09
N ASP A 460 -16.17 -13.38 -11.71
CA ASP A 460 -16.37 -12.08 -11.06
C ASP A 460 -17.84 -11.62 -11.13
N TYR A 461 -18.42 -11.36 -9.96
CA TYR A 461 -19.84 -11.02 -9.83
C TYR A 461 -20.26 -9.77 -10.62
N LEU A 462 -19.43 -8.72 -10.65
CA LEU A 462 -19.77 -7.48 -11.36
C LEU A 462 -19.77 -7.72 -12.88
N ALA A 463 -18.77 -8.45 -13.38
CA ALA A 463 -18.73 -8.86 -14.78
C ALA A 463 -19.92 -9.75 -15.17
N ASP A 464 -20.25 -10.74 -14.33
CA ASP A 464 -21.38 -11.64 -14.57
C ASP A 464 -22.72 -10.89 -14.57
N ALA A 465 -22.89 -9.89 -13.70
CA ALA A 465 -24.08 -9.02 -13.70
C ALA A 465 -24.26 -8.29 -15.04
N PHE A 466 -23.19 -7.72 -15.61
CA PHE A 466 -23.26 -7.08 -16.94
C PHE A 466 -23.47 -8.08 -18.08
N LYS A 467 -22.84 -9.26 -18.00
CA LYS A 467 -22.93 -10.31 -19.01
C LYS A 467 -24.35 -10.88 -19.13
N ASN A 468 -25.00 -11.10 -17.99
CA ASN A 468 -26.32 -11.73 -17.91
C ASN A 468 -27.48 -10.72 -17.99
N ASP A 469 -27.20 -9.42 -18.12
CA ASP A 469 -28.23 -8.40 -18.26
C ASP A 469 -28.97 -8.50 -19.60
N CYS A 470 -30.30 -8.40 -19.58
CA CYS A 470 -31.13 -8.54 -20.78
C CYS A 470 -30.87 -7.46 -21.84
N ILE A 471 -30.45 -6.24 -21.45
CA ILE A 471 -30.19 -5.13 -22.37
C ILE A 471 -28.69 -5.02 -22.61
N ILE A 472 -27.90 -4.92 -21.54
CA ILE A 472 -26.47 -4.65 -21.62
C ILE A 472 -25.67 -5.88 -22.08
N GLY A 473 -26.16 -7.10 -21.90
CA GLY A 473 -25.48 -8.31 -22.37
C GLY A 473 -25.18 -8.29 -23.88
N SER A 474 -26.07 -7.70 -24.69
CA SER A 474 -25.84 -7.49 -26.13
C SER A 474 -24.71 -6.49 -26.44
N ARG A 475 -24.38 -5.60 -25.49
CA ARG A 475 -23.32 -4.58 -25.57
C ARG A 475 -22.05 -4.96 -24.80
N TYR A 476 -22.06 -6.12 -24.16
CA TYR A 476 -20.93 -6.73 -23.46
C TYR A 476 -20.02 -7.50 -24.43
N GLN A 477 -18.73 -7.50 -24.13
CA GLN A 477 -17.71 -8.28 -24.80
C GLN A 477 -16.74 -8.82 -23.75
N GLU A 478 -16.48 -10.13 -23.80
CA GLU A 478 -15.48 -10.79 -22.96
C GLU A 478 -14.22 -11.08 -23.78
N SER A 479 -13.05 -10.93 -23.16
CA SER A 479 -11.79 -11.38 -23.72
C SER A 479 -10.91 -11.93 -22.62
N THR A 480 -10.47 -13.17 -22.78
CA THR A 480 -9.40 -13.73 -21.97
C THR A 480 -8.09 -12.99 -22.24
N ASP A 481 -7.40 -12.61 -21.18
CA ASP A 481 -6.05 -12.05 -21.20
C ASP A 481 -5.08 -13.09 -20.61
N ASN A 482 -4.47 -13.87 -21.51
CA ASN A 482 -3.50 -14.89 -21.15
C ASN A 482 -2.10 -14.38 -21.45
N ILE A 483 -1.33 -14.08 -20.40
CA ILE A 483 0.04 -13.59 -20.51
C ILE A 483 0.96 -14.80 -20.44
N ARG A 484 1.75 -15.00 -21.50
CA ARG A 484 2.62 -16.18 -21.65
C ARG A 484 3.87 -16.08 -20.80
N GLY A 485 4.39 -14.86 -20.60
CA GLY A 485 5.64 -14.63 -19.88
C GLY A 485 6.42 -13.43 -20.42
N LEU A 486 7.75 -13.50 -20.35
CA LEU A 486 8.63 -12.42 -20.81
C LEU A 486 8.49 -12.07 -22.30
N SER A 487 8.16 -13.04 -23.13
CA SER A 487 8.04 -12.86 -24.59
C SER A 487 6.96 -11.84 -24.99
N ASP A 488 5.99 -11.58 -24.11
CA ASP A 488 4.92 -10.58 -24.30
C ASP A 488 5.36 -9.14 -24.04
N LEU A 489 6.50 -8.96 -23.37
CA LEU A 489 7.06 -7.69 -22.97
C LEU A 489 8.02 -7.13 -24.03
N THR A 490 8.22 -5.81 -24.02
CA THR A 490 9.29 -5.14 -24.77
C THR A 490 10.67 -5.59 -24.29
N VAL A 491 11.70 -5.49 -25.14
CA VAL A 491 13.07 -5.91 -24.81
C VAL A 491 13.59 -5.19 -23.55
N ASP A 492 13.36 -3.88 -23.45
CA ASP A 492 13.76 -3.10 -22.28
C ASP A 492 13.08 -3.58 -21.00
N SER A 493 11.79 -3.92 -21.06
CA SER A 493 11.08 -4.48 -19.90
C SER A 493 11.57 -5.86 -19.53
N GLN A 494 11.94 -6.70 -20.50
CA GLN A 494 12.56 -7.99 -20.19
C GLN A 494 13.86 -7.80 -19.43
N ASN A 495 14.74 -6.92 -19.90
CA ASN A 495 16.01 -6.63 -19.23
C ASN A 495 15.80 -6.12 -17.79
N LYS A 496 14.85 -5.19 -17.60
CA LYS A 496 14.50 -4.69 -16.25
C LYS A 496 13.95 -5.76 -15.31
N ILE A 497 13.22 -6.76 -15.81
CA ILE A 497 12.76 -7.88 -14.99
C ILE A 497 13.94 -8.80 -14.62
N LEU A 498 14.83 -9.06 -15.57
CA LEU A 498 16.01 -9.92 -15.36
C LEU A 498 17.02 -9.30 -14.38
N GLU A 499 17.12 -7.97 -14.34
CA GLU A 499 17.95 -7.22 -13.39
C GLU A 499 17.33 -7.12 -11.98
N ARG A 500 16.12 -7.66 -11.75
CA ARG A 500 15.54 -7.68 -10.40
C ARG A 500 16.26 -8.64 -9.49
N LYS A 501 16.35 -8.25 -8.22
CA LYS A 501 16.86 -9.11 -7.16
C LYS A 501 15.77 -10.01 -6.58
N VAL A 502 16.10 -11.28 -6.39
CA VAL A 502 15.26 -12.33 -5.78
C VAL A 502 16.00 -12.93 -4.59
N ILE A 503 15.26 -13.57 -3.67
CA ILE A 503 15.86 -14.28 -2.54
C ILE A 503 16.07 -15.74 -2.95
N PHE A 504 17.31 -16.15 -3.15
CA PHE A 504 17.66 -17.50 -3.59
C PHE A 504 18.37 -18.27 -2.48
N GLN A 505 17.68 -19.25 -1.89
CA GLN A 505 18.11 -20.01 -0.71
C GLN A 505 18.63 -19.11 0.45
N GLY A 506 17.90 -18.01 0.70
CA GLY A 506 18.19 -17.06 1.78
C GLY A 506 19.11 -15.90 1.42
N GLU A 507 19.73 -15.90 0.24
CA GLU A 507 20.65 -14.84 -0.21
C GLU A 507 20.04 -13.99 -1.33
N GLU A 508 20.36 -12.70 -1.38
CA GLU A 508 19.85 -11.80 -2.41
C GLU A 508 20.68 -11.91 -3.71
N VAL A 509 20.04 -12.27 -4.82
CA VAL A 509 20.71 -12.55 -6.11
C VAL A 509 19.93 -11.94 -7.28
N LEU A 510 20.62 -11.50 -8.34
CA LEU A 510 19.97 -11.08 -9.59
C LEU A 510 19.31 -12.26 -10.28
N LEU A 511 18.06 -12.09 -10.73
CA LEU A 511 17.31 -13.14 -11.42
C LEU A 511 18.02 -13.63 -12.69
N SER A 512 18.66 -12.73 -13.43
CA SER A 512 19.49 -13.06 -14.60
C SER A 512 20.57 -14.12 -14.32
N ASN A 513 21.12 -14.13 -13.10
CA ASN A 513 22.20 -15.05 -12.73
C ASN A 513 21.71 -16.49 -12.52
N LEU A 514 20.39 -16.69 -12.39
CA LEU A 514 19.77 -18.00 -12.15
C LEU A 514 19.19 -18.64 -13.43
N LEU A 515 18.88 -17.84 -14.46
CA LEU A 515 18.14 -18.32 -15.64
C LEU A 515 19.01 -18.97 -16.73
N TYR A 516 20.32 -18.75 -16.73
CA TYR A 516 21.26 -19.36 -17.70
C TYR A 516 20.81 -19.28 -19.18
N ASN A 517 20.36 -18.10 -19.61
CA ASN A 517 19.78 -17.81 -20.94
C ASN A 517 18.42 -18.45 -21.26
N GLN A 518 17.79 -19.18 -20.33
CA GLN A 518 16.45 -19.75 -20.50
C GLN A 518 15.38 -18.79 -19.97
N LYS A 519 15.09 -17.76 -20.75
CA LYS A 519 14.06 -16.75 -20.39
C LYS A 519 12.64 -17.32 -20.41
N ASP A 520 12.42 -18.41 -21.14
CA ASP A 520 11.09 -18.99 -21.37
C ASP A 520 10.52 -19.70 -20.13
N ILE A 521 11.34 -19.95 -19.10
CA ILE A 521 10.89 -20.51 -17.81
C ILE A 521 9.99 -19.52 -17.05
N ILE A 522 10.13 -18.22 -17.31
CA ILE A 522 9.30 -17.21 -16.66
C ILE A 522 7.96 -17.14 -17.37
N ASP A 523 7.03 -17.94 -16.87
CA ASP A 523 5.63 -17.94 -17.28
C ASP A 523 4.86 -16.69 -16.77
N GLY A 524 3.59 -16.57 -17.17
CA GLY A 524 2.74 -15.45 -16.79
C GLY A 524 2.51 -15.32 -15.28
N GLU A 525 2.37 -16.44 -14.56
CA GLU A 525 2.14 -16.45 -13.12
C GLU A 525 3.39 -15.99 -12.36
N THR A 526 4.54 -16.53 -12.73
CA THR A 526 5.84 -16.13 -12.21
C THR A 526 6.11 -14.67 -12.50
N LEU A 527 5.83 -14.20 -13.72
CA LEU A 527 5.96 -12.78 -14.07
C LEU A 527 5.06 -11.91 -13.19
N SER A 528 3.81 -12.30 -12.96
CA SER A 528 2.87 -11.57 -12.10
C SER A 528 3.38 -11.46 -10.66
N ARG A 529 3.96 -12.54 -10.12
CA ARG A 529 4.61 -12.57 -8.79
C ARG A 529 5.86 -11.69 -8.75
N LEU A 530 6.75 -11.80 -9.74
CA LEU A 530 7.97 -10.99 -9.85
C LEU A 530 7.66 -9.49 -9.92
N VAL A 531 6.55 -9.11 -10.55
CA VAL A 531 6.09 -7.72 -10.64
C VAL A 531 5.52 -7.22 -9.31
N SER A 532 4.82 -8.10 -8.57
CA SER A 532 4.03 -7.73 -7.40
C SER A 532 4.78 -7.77 -6.08
N SER A 533 5.77 -8.64 -5.93
CA SER A 533 6.47 -8.90 -4.67
C SER A 533 7.89 -9.42 -4.89
N GLN A 534 8.71 -9.40 -3.84
CA GLN A 534 9.97 -10.12 -3.83
C GLN A 534 9.69 -11.64 -3.87
N VAL A 535 10.37 -12.35 -4.77
CA VAL A 535 10.20 -13.80 -4.94
C VAL A 535 11.32 -14.53 -4.21
N ALA A 536 10.95 -15.53 -3.42
CA ALA A 536 11.89 -16.48 -2.82
C ALA A 536 11.93 -17.77 -3.66
N ILE A 537 13.13 -18.30 -3.90
CA ILE A 537 13.40 -19.48 -4.70
C ILE A 537 14.24 -20.44 -3.85
N GLY A 538 13.72 -21.65 -3.62
CA GLY A 538 14.34 -22.66 -2.77
C GLY A 538 14.38 -22.30 -1.27
N SER A 539 14.54 -23.33 -0.44
CA SER A 539 14.71 -23.16 1.01
C SER A 539 16.12 -22.70 1.37
N ALA A 540 16.24 -21.96 2.48
CA ALA A 540 17.54 -21.52 2.98
C ALA A 540 18.43 -22.71 3.36
N VAL A 541 19.73 -22.59 3.07
CA VAL A 541 20.70 -23.64 3.37
C VAL A 541 20.78 -23.86 4.89
N PRO A 542 20.77 -25.11 5.38
CA PRO A 542 20.89 -25.41 6.80
C PRO A 542 22.15 -24.78 7.40
N LYS A 543 21.97 -24.09 8.53
CA LYS A 543 23.03 -23.38 9.26
C LYS A 543 23.37 -24.11 10.55
N LEU A 544 24.64 -24.05 10.97
CA LEU A 544 25.01 -24.48 12.32
C LEU A 544 24.25 -23.63 13.34
N ASN A 545 23.83 -24.25 14.45
CA ASN A 545 23.28 -23.48 15.57
C ASN A 545 24.34 -22.50 16.10
N ARG A 546 23.89 -21.47 16.82
CA ARG A 546 24.75 -20.37 17.27
C ARG A 546 26.02 -20.86 17.98
N ILE A 547 25.88 -21.77 18.95
CA ILE A 547 27.00 -22.27 19.74
C ILE A 547 27.96 -23.05 18.84
N ASP A 548 27.46 -23.99 18.03
CA ASP A 548 28.29 -24.81 17.14
C ASP A 548 29.01 -23.99 16.08
N ARG A 549 28.41 -22.90 15.62
CA ARG A 549 29.07 -21.96 14.70
C ARG A 549 30.18 -21.19 15.40
N GLU A 550 29.91 -20.62 16.57
CA GLU A 550 30.87 -19.79 17.30
C GLU A 550 32.06 -20.61 17.85
N CYS A 551 31.85 -21.89 18.20
CA CYS A 551 32.93 -22.78 18.63
C CYS A 551 33.52 -23.67 17.52
N TYR A 552 33.13 -23.49 16.26
CA TYR A 552 33.69 -24.28 15.17
C TYR A 552 35.20 -24.05 15.05
N VAL A 553 35.94 -25.14 14.87
CA VAL A 553 37.39 -25.15 14.65
C VAL A 553 37.66 -25.85 13.33
N GLU A 554 38.50 -25.24 12.50
CA GLU A 554 38.88 -25.78 11.20
C GLU A 554 39.44 -27.18 11.31
N ARG A 555 39.06 -28.03 10.35
CA ARG A 555 39.33 -29.46 10.39
C ARG A 555 40.41 -29.86 9.41
N THR A 556 41.24 -30.80 9.82
CA THR A 556 42.28 -31.39 8.99
C THR A 556 41.86 -32.75 8.47
N PHE A 557 42.28 -33.07 7.25
CA PHE A 557 41.99 -34.32 6.57
C PHE A 557 43.29 -35.04 6.21
N SER A 558 43.24 -36.37 6.16
CA SER A 558 44.30 -37.22 5.61
C SER A 558 43.71 -38.22 4.62
N ASN A 559 44.50 -38.69 3.67
CA ASN A 559 44.08 -39.74 2.75
C ASN A 559 43.73 -41.02 3.55
N ALA A 560 42.58 -41.63 3.29
CA ALA A 560 42.11 -42.77 4.07
C ALA A 560 42.92 -44.07 3.84
N GLU A 561 43.51 -44.25 2.65
CA GLU A 561 44.30 -45.43 2.27
C GLU A 561 45.80 -45.25 2.51
N LYS A 562 46.34 -44.07 2.17
CA LYS A 562 47.74 -43.74 2.42
C LYS A 562 47.87 -43.24 3.84
N GLY A 563 48.34 -44.07 4.77
CA GLY A 563 48.63 -43.70 6.17
C GLY A 563 49.73 -42.64 6.37
N ILE A 564 49.88 -41.71 5.43
CA ILE A 564 50.85 -40.61 5.43
C ILE A 564 50.19 -39.41 6.10
N SER A 565 50.85 -38.87 7.12
CA SER A 565 50.38 -37.83 8.04
C SER A 565 50.35 -36.40 7.46
N ASN A 566 50.26 -36.24 6.14
CA ASN A 566 50.23 -34.92 5.53
C ASN A 566 48.79 -34.41 5.49
N THR A 567 48.56 -33.22 6.01
CA THR A 567 47.28 -32.53 5.92
C THR A 567 47.00 -32.13 4.48
N GLU A 568 45.93 -32.67 3.90
CA GLU A 568 45.51 -32.38 2.52
C GLU A 568 44.36 -31.36 2.52
N GLU A 569 44.42 -30.41 1.58
CA GLU A 569 43.28 -29.53 1.26
C GLU A 569 42.34 -30.28 0.31
N ILE A 570 41.04 -30.33 0.63
CA ILE A 570 40.05 -31.01 -0.21
C ILE A 570 39.73 -30.12 -1.43
N THR A 571 40.38 -30.41 -2.56
CA THR A 571 40.11 -29.73 -3.84
C THR A 571 39.21 -30.53 -4.77
N ASP A 572 38.92 -31.79 -4.44
CA ASP A 572 38.16 -32.68 -5.32
C ASP A 572 36.69 -32.28 -5.48
N LYS A 573 36.19 -32.46 -6.71
CA LYS A 573 34.78 -32.27 -7.05
C LYS A 573 33.88 -33.28 -6.34
N ILE A 574 34.28 -34.55 -6.28
CA ILE A 574 33.54 -35.60 -5.58
C ILE A 574 34.42 -36.08 -4.43
N THR A 575 33.88 -36.02 -3.21
CA THR A 575 34.66 -36.27 -1.99
C THR A 575 33.87 -37.15 -1.04
N ILE A 576 34.52 -38.20 -0.54
CA ILE A 576 33.99 -39.01 0.56
C ILE A 576 34.75 -38.61 1.83
N ILE A 577 34.04 -38.18 2.88
CA ILE A 577 34.59 -37.88 4.20
C ILE A 577 34.24 -39.03 5.14
N ALA A 578 35.25 -39.83 5.49
CA ALA A 578 35.12 -40.97 6.38
C ALA A 578 35.63 -40.62 7.79
N ALA A 579 34.90 -41.03 8.82
CA ALA A 579 35.34 -40.85 10.19
C ALA A 579 34.55 -41.74 11.14
N ASP A 580 35.08 -41.96 12.34
CA ASP A 580 34.33 -42.61 13.42
C ASP A 580 33.15 -41.74 13.88
N PRO A 581 32.12 -42.33 14.53
CA PRO A 581 31.04 -41.59 15.16
C PRO A 581 31.58 -40.51 16.12
N GLY A 582 31.01 -39.30 16.06
CA GLY A 582 31.34 -38.21 17.00
C GLY A 582 32.48 -37.29 16.54
N MET A 583 33.17 -37.63 15.46
CA MET A 583 34.26 -36.82 14.90
C MET A 583 33.82 -35.49 14.25
N GLY A 584 32.52 -35.22 14.17
CA GLY A 584 31.98 -33.95 13.65
C GLY A 584 31.69 -33.93 12.15
N LYS A 585 31.55 -35.09 11.49
CA LYS A 585 31.22 -35.21 10.04
C LYS A 585 30.06 -34.30 9.62
N SER A 586 28.92 -34.41 10.31
CA SER A 586 27.73 -33.60 10.04
C SER A 586 27.97 -32.10 10.25
N THR A 587 28.73 -31.73 11.28
CA THR A 587 29.08 -30.34 11.58
C THR A 587 29.94 -29.74 10.48
N VAL A 588 30.97 -30.47 10.05
CA VAL A 588 31.87 -30.11 8.95
C VAL A 588 31.08 -29.94 7.66
N LEU A 589 30.27 -30.92 7.29
CA LEU A 589 29.48 -30.87 6.06
C LEU A 589 28.49 -29.70 6.06
N THR A 590 27.88 -29.39 7.20
CA THR A 590 26.98 -28.23 7.34
C THR A 590 27.74 -26.92 7.20
N HIS A 591 28.90 -26.79 7.86
CA HIS A 591 29.76 -25.62 7.74
C HIS A 591 30.18 -25.40 6.29
N LEU A 592 30.60 -26.45 5.59
CA LEU A 592 31.04 -26.39 4.20
C LEU A 592 29.90 -26.04 3.24
N ALA A 593 28.69 -26.56 3.45
CA ALA A 593 27.52 -26.16 2.69
C ALA A 593 27.21 -24.67 2.90
N GLU A 594 27.29 -24.18 4.14
CA GLU A 594 27.12 -22.76 4.45
C GLU A 594 28.18 -21.89 3.75
N GLN A 595 29.46 -22.25 3.85
CA GLN A 595 30.54 -21.53 3.15
C GLN A 595 30.37 -21.57 1.63
N GLU A 596 29.94 -22.70 1.08
CA GLU A 596 29.68 -22.83 -0.36
C GLU A 596 28.59 -21.85 -0.81
N LYS A 597 27.53 -21.68 -0.02
CA LYS A 597 26.46 -20.74 -0.35
C LYS A 597 26.92 -19.29 -0.28
N ILE A 598 27.76 -18.95 0.70
CA ILE A 598 28.35 -17.61 0.85
C ILE A 598 29.29 -17.31 -0.33
N ASN A 599 30.15 -18.26 -0.68
CA ASN A 599 31.15 -18.11 -1.75
C ASN A 599 30.53 -18.17 -3.15
N SER A 600 29.33 -18.74 -3.29
CA SER A 600 28.66 -18.91 -4.59
C SER A 600 27.15 -18.71 -4.43
N THR A 601 26.76 -17.44 -4.28
CA THR A 601 25.36 -17.05 -4.00
C THR A 601 24.37 -17.52 -5.06
N SER A 602 24.79 -17.63 -6.34
CA SER A 602 23.97 -18.15 -7.45
C SER A 602 24.00 -19.67 -7.65
N THR A 603 24.63 -20.43 -6.75
CA THR A 603 24.72 -21.90 -6.83
C THR A 603 23.67 -22.53 -5.92
N TRP A 604 22.99 -23.56 -6.41
CA TRP A 604 22.13 -24.40 -5.57
C TRP A 604 23.00 -25.19 -4.61
N VAL A 605 22.81 -24.99 -3.32
CA VAL A 605 23.48 -25.76 -2.28
C VAL A 605 22.43 -26.63 -1.60
N VAL A 606 22.54 -27.94 -1.81
CA VAL A 606 21.61 -28.92 -1.28
C VAL A 606 22.32 -29.78 -0.26
N LYS A 607 21.90 -29.69 1.00
CA LYS A 607 22.36 -30.55 2.09
C LYS A 607 21.24 -31.50 2.51
N ILE A 608 21.49 -32.80 2.43
CA ILE A 608 20.52 -33.84 2.77
C ILE A 608 21.12 -34.72 3.86
N ASN A 609 20.38 -34.88 4.97
CA ASN A 609 20.69 -35.90 5.97
C ASN A 609 19.96 -37.19 5.61
N LEU A 610 20.68 -38.18 5.07
CA LEU A 610 20.08 -39.42 4.58
C LEU A 610 19.36 -40.22 5.67
N ILE A 611 19.72 -40.01 6.93
CA ILE A 611 19.07 -40.65 8.08
C ILE A 611 17.62 -40.16 8.22
N GLU A 612 17.35 -38.89 7.92
CA GLU A 612 16.01 -38.29 8.03
C GLU A 612 15.06 -38.81 6.94
N TYR A 613 15.59 -39.27 5.82
CA TYR A 613 14.80 -39.72 4.66
C TYR A 613 14.77 -41.25 4.49
N ARG A 614 15.23 -42.04 5.48
CA ARG A 614 15.33 -43.50 5.37
C ARG A 614 14.06 -44.21 4.87
N GLN A 615 12.89 -43.76 5.32
CA GLN A 615 11.60 -44.35 4.91
C GLN A 615 11.23 -44.03 3.46
N LEU A 616 11.60 -42.86 2.96
CA LEU A 616 11.41 -42.50 1.55
C LEU A 616 12.41 -43.29 0.69
N LEU A 617 13.68 -43.30 1.12
CA LEU A 617 14.77 -44.03 0.46
C LEU A 617 14.51 -45.55 0.40
N SER A 618 13.83 -46.15 1.37
CA SER A 618 13.54 -47.60 1.36
C SER A 618 12.40 -47.99 0.43
N LYS A 619 11.53 -47.04 0.06
CA LYS A 619 10.41 -47.25 -0.88
C LYS A 619 10.81 -47.01 -2.33
N GLU A 620 11.89 -46.25 -2.54
CA GLU A 620 12.36 -45.86 -3.87
C GLU A 620 13.09 -47.02 -4.58
N ASN A 621 12.80 -47.21 -5.87
CA ASN A 621 13.45 -48.23 -6.68
C ASN A 621 14.67 -47.67 -7.43
N PHE A 622 15.85 -47.83 -6.84
CA PHE A 622 17.11 -47.33 -7.41
C PHE A 622 17.69 -48.19 -8.55
N LYS A 623 17.01 -49.23 -9.02
CA LYS A 623 17.56 -50.12 -10.06
C LYS A 623 17.53 -49.45 -11.43
N GLY A 624 18.72 -49.23 -12.02
CA GLY A 624 18.84 -48.60 -13.35
C GLY A 624 18.63 -47.08 -13.35
N TYR A 625 18.77 -46.44 -12.19
CA TYR A 625 18.50 -45.01 -11.98
C TYR A 625 19.27 -44.10 -12.96
N SER A 626 18.54 -43.36 -13.77
CA SER A 626 19.06 -42.35 -14.69
C SER A 626 19.42 -41.06 -13.97
N LYS A 627 20.09 -40.14 -14.69
CA LYS A 627 20.45 -38.81 -14.15
C LYS A 627 19.18 -37.98 -13.90
N GLU A 628 18.21 -38.09 -14.80
CA GLU A 628 16.94 -37.38 -14.76
C GLU A 628 16.09 -37.84 -13.58
N GLU A 629 15.95 -39.15 -13.38
CA GLU A 629 15.25 -39.73 -12.22
C GLU A 629 15.91 -39.28 -10.90
N ALA A 630 17.24 -39.23 -10.85
CA ALA A 630 17.96 -38.72 -9.69
C ALA A 630 17.69 -37.23 -9.40
N ILE A 631 17.58 -36.39 -10.43
CA ILE A 631 17.26 -34.96 -10.26
C ILE A 631 15.81 -34.78 -9.82
N ASP A 632 14.88 -35.53 -10.40
CA ASP A 632 13.46 -35.46 -10.05
C ASP A 632 13.24 -35.95 -8.60
N PHE A 633 13.90 -37.02 -8.17
CA PHE A 633 13.87 -37.48 -6.79
C PHE A 633 14.53 -36.50 -5.80
N LEU A 634 15.63 -35.86 -6.19
CA LEU A 634 16.22 -34.76 -5.40
C LEU A 634 15.24 -33.60 -5.21
N SER A 635 14.48 -33.27 -6.25
CA SER A 635 13.47 -32.20 -6.23
C SER A 635 12.34 -32.51 -5.25
N GLU A 636 11.97 -33.78 -5.12
CA GLU A 636 11.01 -34.28 -4.13
C GLU A 636 11.57 -34.18 -2.70
N ILE A 637 12.81 -34.64 -2.48
CA ILE A 637 13.45 -34.60 -1.14
C ILE A 637 13.52 -33.18 -0.58
N ILE A 638 13.87 -32.20 -1.43
CA ILE A 638 14.02 -30.79 -1.01
C ILE A 638 12.69 -30.00 -1.05
N ASN A 639 11.59 -30.65 -1.45
CA ASN A 639 10.23 -30.09 -1.46
C ASN A 639 10.07 -28.81 -2.29
N LEU A 640 10.52 -28.82 -3.56
CA LEU A 640 10.31 -27.69 -4.48
C LEU A 640 8.84 -27.61 -4.92
N ASN A 641 8.14 -26.55 -4.49
CA ASN A 641 6.69 -26.44 -4.68
C ASN A 641 6.26 -25.59 -5.89
N THR A 642 7.12 -24.75 -6.44
CA THR A 642 6.76 -23.87 -7.56
C THR A 642 7.33 -24.37 -8.88
N TYR A 643 6.65 -24.07 -9.99
CA TYR A 643 7.15 -24.37 -11.34
C TYR A 643 8.53 -23.76 -11.57
N LEU A 644 8.70 -22.47 -11.23
CA LEU A 644 9.98 -21.77 -11.34
C LEU A 644 11.10 -22.49 -10.56
N ASP A 645 10.83 -22.90 -9.31
CA ASP A 645 11.82 -23.58 -8.48
C ASP A 645 12.30 -24.89 -9.13
N LYS A 646 11.35 -25.72 -9.60
CA LYS A 646 11.63 -27.01 -10.24
C LYS A 646 12.44 -26.84 -11.53
N GLU A 647 12.01 -25.92 -12.39
CA GLU A 647 12.71 -25.67 -13.65
C GLU A 647 14.10 -25.06 -13.45
N LEU A 648 14.25 -24.08 -12.55
CA LEU A 648 15.56 -23.52 -12.23
C LEU A 648 16.50 -24.57 -11.65
N PHE A 649 16.00 -25.43 -10.77
CA PHE A 649 16.79 -26.50 -10.18
C PHE A 649 17.23 -27.53 -11.21
N ARG A 650 16.29 -28.05 -12.03
CA ARG A 650 16.58 -29.02 -13.10
C ARG A 650 17.59 -28.47 -14.10
N ASN A 651 17.38 -27.24 -14.57
CA ASN A 651 18.27 -26.60 -15.54
C ASN A 651 19.66 -26.28 -14.97
N SER A 652 19.79 -26.11 -13.65
CA SER A 652 21.09 -25.91 -13.01
C SER A 652 22.01 -27.11 -13.16
N PHE A 653 21.50 -28.34 -13.32
CA PHE A 653 22.32 -29.53 -13.56
C PHE A 653 22.94 -29.58 -14.97
N ASN A 654 22.38 -28.82 -15.92
CA ASN A 654 22.92 -28.68 -17.27
C ASN A 654 24.05 -27.65 -17.37
N GLN A 655 24.33 -26.93 -16.27
CA GLN A 655 25.31 -25.86 -16.22
C GLN A 655 26.45 -26.23 -15.26
N PRO A 656 27.72 -26.00 -15.64
CA PRO A 656 28.83 -26.29 -14.76
C PRO A 656 28.81 -25.36 -13.55
N ASN A 657 29.19 -25.90 -12.40
CA ASN A 657 29.36 -25.15 -11.13
C ASN A 657 28.07 -24.57 -10.52
N LYS A 658 26.87 -24.99 -10.97
CA LYS A 658 25.58 -24.43 -10.50
C LYS A 658 24.84 -25.25 -9.46
N VAL A 659 25.28 -26.47 -9.16
CA VAL A 659 24.72 -27.31 -8.11
C VAL A 659 25.82 -27.91 -7.26
N ALA A 660 25.74 -27.76 -5.94
CA ALA A 660 26.63 -28.39 -4.96
C ALA A 660 25.79 -29.26 -4.01
N LEU A 661 26.15 -30.54 -3.91
CA LEU A 661 25.40 -31.56 -3.17
C LEU A 661 26.21 -32.05 -1.98
N PHE A 662 25.55 -32.10 -0.82
CA PHE A 662 26.13 -32.48 0.46
C PHE A 662 25.26 -33.57 1.11
N PHE A 663 25.71 -34.81 1.05
CA PHE A 663 24.99 -35.97 1.61
C PHE A 663 25.60 -36.41 2.93
N ASP A 664 24.82 -36.30 3.99
CA ASP A 664 25.25 -36.67 5.34
C ASP A 664 24.74 -38.06 5.73
N GLY A 665 25.64 -38.94 6.16
CA GLY A 665 25.30 -40.18 6.85
C GLY A 665 25.04 -41.40 5.96
N VAL A 666 25.82 -41.61 4.90
CA VAL A 666 25.74 -42.86 4.11
C VAL A 666 26.20 -44.05 4.97
N SER A 667 25.34 -45.06 5.08
CA SER A 667 25.55 -46.27 5.88
C SER A 667 25.04 -47.52 5.16
N PHE A 668 25.36 -48.71 5.68
CA PHE A 668 24.96 -49.99 5.09
C PHE A 668 23.44 -50.17 4.92
N ALA A 669 22.63 -49.48 5.73
CA ALA A 669 21.17 -49.47 5.59
C ALA A 669 20.69 -48.75 4.31
N CYS A 670 21.59 -48.06 3.59
CA CYS A 670 21.27 -47.21 2.46
C CYS A 670 21.98 -47.67 1.17
N LYS A 671 22.28 -48.97 0.99
CA LYS A 671 23.01 -49.46 -0.21
C LYS A 671 22.36 -49.06 -1.55
N GLY A 672 21.03 -48.97 -1.62
CA GLY A 672 20.33 -48.48 -2.81
C GLY A 672 20.68 -47.03 -3.19
N VAL A 673 21.04 -46.21 -2.20
CA VAL A 673 21.45 -44.80 -2.38
C VAL A 673 22.77 -44.68 -3.14
N ILE A 674 23.60 -45.74 -3.18
CA ILE A 674 24.85 -45.73 -3.96
C ILE A 674 24.54 -45.56 -5.46
N THR A 675 23.53 -46.23 -6.00
CA THR A 675 23.16 -46.08 -7.42
C THR A 675 22.67 -44.67 -7.73
N PHE A 676 21.93 -44.07 -6.80
CA PHE A 676 21.52 -42.68 -6.87
C PHE A 676 22.72 -41.70 -6.85
N LEU A 677 23.67 -41.91 -5.93
CA LEU A 677 24.90 -41.11 -5.88
C LEU A 677 25.75 -41.26 -7.15
N LYS A 678 25.80 -42.46 -7.76
CA LYS A 678 26.46 -42.68 -9.06
C LYS A 678 25.80 -41.90 -10.19
N ALA A 679 24.46 -41.89 -10.25
CA ALA A 679 23.72 -41.11 -11.24
C ALA A 679 24.06 -39.62 -11.11
N LEU A 680 24.07 -39.09 -9.89
CA LEU A 680 24.45 -37.71 -9.59
C LEU A 680 25.93 -37.41 -9.89
N LYS A 681 26.85 -38.34 -9.62
CA LYS A 681 28.28 -38.23 -9.99
C LYS A 681 28.44 -37.96 -11.49
N GLY A 682 27.59 -38.56 -12.32
CA GLY A 682 27.58 -38.39 -13.77
C GLY A 682 27.09 -37.02 -14.27
N THR A 683 26.68 -36.10 -13.41
CA THR A 683 26.17 -34.76 -13.78
C THR A 683 27.24 -33.67 -13.73
N GLN A 684 26.89 -32.44 -14.13
CA GLN A 684 27.80 -31.27 -14.09
C GLN A 684 27.87 -30.57 -12.72
N VAL A 685 27.49 -31.26 -11.64
CA VAL A 685 27.58 -30.72 -10.27
C VAL A 685 28.96 -30.10 -9.97
N LYS A 686 28.96 -28.99 -9.24
CA LYS A 686 30.16 -28.32 -8.72
C LYS A 686 30.87 -29.21 -7.70
N LYS A 687 30.08 -29.76 -6.77
CA LYS A 687 30.53 -30.57 -5.64
C LYS A 687 29.54 -31.71 -5.38
N LEU A 688 30.04 -32.88 -5.05
CA LEU A 688 29.28 -34.01 -4.50
C LEU A 688 30.04 -34.55 -3.29
N TRP A 689 29.70 -34.06 -2.11
CA TRP A 689 30.41 -34.38 -0.86
C TRP A 689 29.56 -35.28 0.01
N ILE A 690 30.14 -36.40 0.44
CA ILE A 690 29.44 -37.50 1.08
C ILE A 690 30.13 -37.80 2.40
N THR A 691 29.38 -37.92 3.50
CA THR A 691 29.95 -38.41 4.77
C THR A 691 29.57 -39.87 5.01
N THR A 692 30.51 -40.63 5.56
CA THR A 692 30.29 -42.05 5.91
C THR A 692 31.11 -42.46 7.14
N GLY A 693 30.82 -43.65 7.69
CA GLY A 693 31.60 -44.27 8.76
C GLY A 693 32.82 -45.03 8.22
N MET A 694 33.83 -45.26 9.07
CA MET A 694 35.04 -46.02 8.71
C MET A 694 34.76 -47.47 8.25
N GLY A 695 33.58 -48.01 8.52
CA GLY A 695 33.19 -49.35 8.06
C GLY A 695 32.81 -49.44 6.57
N MET A 696 32.37 -48.34 5.93
CA MET A 696 31.76 -48.38 4.59
C MET A 696 32.55 -47.63 3.52
N TYR A 697 33.56 -46.82 3.90
CA TYR A 697 34.25 -45.95 2.95
C TYR A 697 34.86 -46.70 1.75
N LYS A 698 35.46 -47.89 1.97
CA LYS A 698 36.05 -48.69 0.88
C LYS A 698 35.03 -49.16 -0.16
N GLU A 699 33.82 -49.50 0.29
CA GLU A 699 32.73 -49.84 -0.63
C GLU A 699 32.34 -48.62 -1.46
N LEU A 700 32.25 -47.44 -0.84
CA LEU A 700 31.95 -46.21 -1.56
C LEU A 700 33.08 -45.75 -2.49
N GLU A 701 34.35 -45.89 -2.11
CA GLU A 701 35.50 -45.60 -2.97
C GLU A 701 35.48 -46.47 -4.22
N LYS A 702 35.23 -47.78 -4.05
CA LYS A 702 35.11 -48.73 -5.16
C LYS A 702 33.93 -48.41 -6.07
N GLU A 703 32.76 -48.16 -5.49
CA GLU A 703 31.53 -47.96 -6.26
C GLU A 703 31.51 -46.60 -6.96
N LEU A 704 32.00 -45.55 -6.29
CA LEU A 704 32.04 -44.20 -6.82
C LEU A 704 33.35 -43.88 -7.53
N ASP A 705 34.35 -44.77 -7.56
CA ASP A 705 35.66 -44.56 -8.22
C ASP A 705 36.28 -43.20 -7.86
N VAL A 706 36.47 -42.97 -6.56
CA VAL A 706 37.07 -41.77 -5.95
C VAL A 706 37.79 -42.16 -4.66
N PHE A 707 38.77 -41.37 -4.23
CA PHE A 707 39.41 -41.53 -2.93
C PHE A 707 38.57 -40.90 -1.81
N SER A 708 38.69 -41.46 -0.61
CA SER A 708 38.11 -40.90 0.60
C SER A 708 39.15 -40.21 1.49
N TYR A 709 38.67 -39.20 2.20
CA TYR A 709 39.41 -38.42 3.15
C TYR A 709 38.98 -38.81 4.56
N LYS A 710 39.95 -39.21 5.37
CA LYS A 710 39.74 -39.41 6.80
C LYS A 710 39.68 -38.05 7.49
N LEU A 711 38.59 -37.78 8.18
CA LEU A 711 38.48 -36.62 9.07
C LEU A 711 39.32 -36.89 10.33
N ASN A 712 40.41 -36.15 10.49
CA ASN A 712 41.32 -36.34 11.61
C ASN A 712 40.68 -35.87 12.93
N SER A 713 41.13 -36.48 14.02
CA SER A 713 40.82 -36.01 15.37
C SER A 713 41.43 -34.61 15.61
N LEU A 714 40.89 -33.85 16.57
CA LEU A 714 41.40 -32.53 16.93
C LEU A 714 42.85 -32.61 17.42
N SER A 715 43.73 -31.77 16.88
CA SER A 715 45.06 -31.53 17.45
C SER A 715 44.95 -30.87 18.83
N LEU A 716 46.04 -30.89 19.62
CA LEU A 716 46.03 -30.26 20.95
C LEU A 716 45.67 -28.77 20.90
N ASP A 717 46.19 -28.05 19.91
CA ASP A 717 45.89 -26.62 19.73
C ASP A 717 44.43 -26.42 19.32
N GLN A 718 43.90 -27.27 18.44
CA GLN A 718 42.49 -27.22 18.05
C GLN A 718 41.55 -27.56 19.22
N GLN A 719 41.94 -28.47 20.11
CA GLN A 719 41.17 -28.78 21.33
C GLN A 719 41.13 -27.57 22.27
N LYS A 720 42.27 -26.94 22.54
CA LYS A 720 42.34 -25.73 23.37
C LYS A 720 41.53 -24.59 22.76
N GLU A 721 41.65 -24.38 21.45
CA GLU A 721 40.90 -23.33 20.75
C GLU A 721 39.39 -23.60 20.77
N PHE A 722 38.96 -24.87 20.62
CA PHE A 722 37.55 -25.23 20.77
C PHE A 722 37.03 -24.87 22.17
N LEU A 723 37.75 -25.26 23.23
CA LEU A 723 37.38 -24.94 24.61
C LEU A 723 37.34 -23.43 24.83
N ARG A 724 38.37 -22.72 24.36
CA ARG A 724 38.46 -21.26 24.44
C ARG A 724 37.23 -20.61 23.82
N LYS A 725 36.88 -20.96 22.58
CA LYS A 725 35.67 -20.43 21.91
C LYS A 725 34.39 -20.84 22.65
N PHE A 726 34.26 -22.10 23.06
CA PHE A 726 33.07 -22.59 23.77
C PHE A 726 32.81 -21.83 25.07
N PHE A 727 33.83 -21.68 25.93
CA PHE A 727 33.66 -20.96 27.19
C PHE A 727 33.49 -19.47 26.96
N LYS A 728 34.21 -18.87 26.00
CA LYS A 728 34.06 -17.45 25.65
C LYS A 728 32.60 -17.08 25.36
N VAL A 729 31.86 -17.95 24.70
CA VAL A 729 30.44 -17.75 24.36
C VAL A 729 29.51 -17.94 25.56
N ASN A 730 29.87 -18.83 26.49
CA ASN A 730 29.02 -19.23 27.60
C ASN A 730 29.38 -18.58 28.95
N LEU A 731 30.48 -17.82 29.03
CA LEU A 731 30.87 -17.05 30.22
C LEU A 731 29.90 -15.89 30.45
N LYS A 732 29.39 -15.77 31.67
CA LYS A 732 28.43 -14.75 32.08
C LYS A 732 29.16 -13.53 32.67
N VAL A 733 29.96 -12.85 31.85
CA VAL A 733 30.77 -11.69 32.26
C VAL A 733 30.64 -10.52 31.29
N ASN A 734 30.75 -9.28 31.79
CA ASN A 734 30.58 -8.06 30.96
C ASN A 734 31.72 -7.86 29.94
N LYS A 735 32.94 -8.23 30.31
CA LYS A 735 34.12 -8.16 29.45
C LYS A 735 35.02 -9.35 29.75
N ILE A 736 35.50 -10.00 28.70
CA ILE A 736 36.38 -11.16 28.80
C ILE A 736 37.83 -10.67 28.82
N ASP A 737 38.57 -11.10 29.83
CA ASP A 737 40.02 -10.95 29.91
C ASP A 737 40.64 -12.15 29.18
N GLU A 738 41.21 -11.90 28.01
CA GLU A 738 41.79 -12.94 27.15
C GLU A 738 42.96 -13.65 27.83
N ARG A 739 43.78 -12.96 28.63
CA ARG A 739 44.91 -13.59 29.34
C ARG A 739 44.42 -14.52 30.43
N ARG A 740 43.40 -14.10 31.18
CA ARG A 740 42.77 -14.94 32.20
C ARG A 740 42.08 -16.14 31.56
N LEU A 741 41.37 -15.94 30.45
CA LEU A 741 40.73 -17.02 29.71
C LEU A 741 41.77 -18.07 29.27
N ASP A 742 42.84 -17.66 28.61
CA ASP A 742 43.89 -18.57 28.13
C ASP A 742 44.55 -19.33 29.29
N PHE A 743 44.82 -18.64 30.41
CA PHE A 743 45.30 -19.28 31.64
C PHE A 743 44.32 -20.35 32.15
N CYS A 744 43.04 -20.02 32.25
CA CYS A 744 42.02 -20.94 32.75
C CYS A 744 41.83 -22.15 31.83
N ILE A 745 41.86 -21.94 30.52
CA ILE A 745 41.80 -23.01 29.52
C ILE A 745 43.00 -23.95 29.66
N GLN A 746 44.21 -23.40 29.82
CA GLN A 746 45.41 -24.21 30.02
C GLN A 746 45.30 -25.07 31.29
N LYS A 747 44.87 -24.48 32.41
CA LYS A 747 44.71 -25.22 33.68
C LYS A 747 43.63 -26.27 33.63
N LEU A 748 42.49 -25.99 32.98
CA LEU A 748 41.44 -26.99 32.73
C LEU A 748 41.99 -28.15 31.89
N PHE A 749 42.73 -27.84 30.82
CA PHE A 749 43.30 -28.83 29.93
C PHE A 749 44.35 -29.71 30.63
N ASP A 750 45.18 -29.12 31.50
CA ASP A 750 46.15 -29.84 32.34
C ASP A 750 45.43 -30.77 33.34
N ALA A 751 44.34 -30.30 33.94
CA ALA A 751 43.53 -31.11 34.86
C ALA A 751 42.89 -32.32 34.14
N PHE A 752 42.33 -32.12 32.94
CA PHE A 752 41.81 -33.20 32.11
C PHE A 752 42.91 -34.19 31.71
N SER A 753 44.08 -33.70 31.32
CA SER A 753 45.21 -34.53 30.89
C SER A 753 45.79 -35.38 32.02
N SER A 754 45.82 -34.85 33.24
CA SER A 754 46.44 -35.52 34.41
C SER A 754 45.54 -36.56 35.09
N ARG A 755 44.23 -36.31 35.22
CA ARG A 755 43.32 -37.18 36.02
C ARG A 755 42.43 -38.12 35.22
N ILE A 756 41.99 -37.74 34.02
CA ILE A 756 41.01 -38.55 33.26
C ILE A 756 41.71 -39.72 32.50
N ASN A 757 43.04 -39.86 32.64
CA ASN A 757 43.86 -40.76 31.82
C ASN A 757 43.44 -40.68 30.35
N MET A 758 43.26 -39.43 29.88
CA MET A 758 43.00 -39.14 28.49
C MET A 758 44.22 -39.61 27.70
N LYS A 759 44.24 -40.87 27.30
CA LYS A 759 44.94 -41.25 26.07
C LYS A 759 44.54 -40.18 25.06
N ARG A 760 45.52 -39.59 24.39
CA ARG A 760 45.41 -38.48 23.43
C ARG A 760 44.29 -38.61 22.38
N GLU A 761 43.58 -39.74 22.35
CA GLU A 761 42.47 -40.12 21.48
C GLU A 761 41.08 -39.63 21.95
N PHE A 762 40.82 -39.41 23.26
CA PHE A 762 39.45 -39.11 23.75
C PHE A 762 39.00 -37.66 23.47
N THR A 763 39.67 -36.62 23.99
CA THR A 763 39.31 -35.22 23.67
C THR A 763 39.60 -34.81 22.24
N ALA A 764 40.30 -35.66 21.51
CA ALA A 764 40.47 -35.48 20.08
C ALA A 764 39.14 -35.65 19.32
N SER A 765 38.11 -36.28 19.92
CA SER A 765 36.75 -36.26 19.41
C SER A 765 36.01 -34.97 19.80
N PRO A 766 35.52 -34.16 18.83
CA PRO A 766 34.81 -32.91 19.10
C PRO A 766 33.58 -33.09 19.98
N LEU A 767 32.84 -34.18 19.78
CA LEU A 767 31.66 -34.46 20.59
C LEU A 767 32.01 -34.69 22.05
N GLN A 768 33.05 -35.49 22.32
CA GLN A 768 33.49 -35.78 23.69
C GLN A 768 34.04 -34.53 24.37
N LEU A 769 34.82 -33.72 23.65
CA LEU A 769 35.32 -32.44 24.15
C LEU A 769 34.18 -31.46 24.47
N LYS A 770 33.16 -31.37 23.60
CA LYS A 770 31.95 -30.56 23.84
C LYS A 770 31.17 -31.04 25.07
N ILE A 771 31.04 -32.35 25.26
CA ILE A 771 30.40 -32.94 26.44
C ILE A 771 31.16 -32.53 27.71
N ALA A 772 32.48 -32.70 27.71
CA ALA A 772 33.33 -32.31 28.84
C ALA A 772 33.20 -30.81 29.15
N ALA A 773 33.33 -29.94 28.13
CA ALA A 773 33.18 -28.51 28.31
C ALA A 773 31.81 -28.13 28.91
N LYS A 774 30.74 -28.81 28.49
CA LYS A 774 29.39 -28.61 29.02
C LYS A 774 29.23 -29.05 30.47
N ILE A 775 29.83 -30.18 30.87
CA ILE A 775 29.78 -30.67 32.26
C ILE A 775 30.47 -29.68 33.20
N PHE A 776 31.66 -29.21 32.81
CA PHE A 776 32.48 -28.32 33.65
C PHE A 776 32.18 -26.84 33.45
N GLN A 777 31.04 -26.47 32.83
CA GLN A 777 30.69 -25.08 32.54
C GLN A 777 30.63 -24.20 33.79
N ASP A 778 29.97 -24.67 34.84
CA ASP A 778 29.79 -23.89 36.07
C ASP A 778 31.08 -23.84 36.91
N ASP A 779 31.83 -24.94 36.96
CA ASP A 779 33.12 -24.99 37.63
C ASP A 779 34.14 -24.08 36.94
N PHE A 780 34.15 -24.06 35.61
CA PHE A 780 34.96 -23.14 34.82
C PHE A 780 34.57 -21.68 35.08
N GLN A 781 33.28 -21.36 35.16
CA GLN A 781 32.82 -20.01 35.47
C GLN A 781 33.29 -19.55 36.87
N ARG A 782 33.23 -20.44 37.88
CA ARG A 782 33.72 -20.15 39.23
C ARG A 782 35.24 -19.93 39.22
N PHE A 783 35.98 -20.82 38.58
CA PHE A 783 37.44 -20.72 38.49
C PHE A 783 37.89 -19.48 37.71
N TYR A 784 37.21 -19.12 36.62
CA TYR A 784 37.49 -17.92 35.85
C TYR A 784 37.34 -16.66 36.69
N ASN A 785 36.30 -16.59 37.54
CA ASN A 785 36.02 -15.46 38.41
C ASN A 785 36.96 -15.37 39.63
N ASP A 786 37.57 -16.48 40.05
CA ASP A 786 38.46 -16.53 41.23
C ASP A 786 39.94 -16.41 40.86
N TYR A 787 40.46 -15.17 40.87
CA TYR A 787 41.86 -14.87 40.58
C TYR A 787 42.86 -15.42 41.59
N SER A 788 42.41 -15.87 42.76
CA SER A 788 43.30 -16.44 43.79
C SER A 788 43.66 -17.90 43.52
N GLN A 789 42.88 -18.60 42.71
CA GLN A 789 43.12 -20.00 42.35
C GLN A 789 44.06 -20.13 41.14
N ASN A 790 45.09 -20.95 41.32
CA ASN A 790 46.13 -21.23 40.32
C ASN A 790 45.98 -22.60 39.62
N GLU A 791 45.07 -23.45 40.11
CA GLU A 791 44.83 -24.80 39.58
C GLU A 791 43.34 -25.07 39.43
N PHE A 792 42.98 -25.81 38.36
CA PHE A 792 41.62 -26.28 38.16
C PHE A 792 41.47 -27.66 38.81
N LEU A 793 40.68 -27.75 39.88
CA LEU A 793 40.53 -28.98 40.65
C LEU A 793 39.35 -29.82 40.12
N LEU A 794 39.62 -31.05 39.72
CA LEU A 794 38.59 -32.06 39.47
C LEU A 794 38.33 -32.87 40.75
N SER A 795 37.10 -33.31 40.96
CA SER A 795 36.78 -34.19 42.09
C SER A 795 37.64 -35.46 42.10
N ASP A 796 38.00 -35.93 43.29
CA ASP A 796 38.85 -37.12 43.45
C ASP A 796 38.15 -38.35 42.85
N GLY A 797 38.89 -39.11 42.03
CA GLY A 797 38.38 -40.31 41.35
C GLY A 797 37.53 -40.06 40.10
N PHE A 798 37.44 -38.82 39.59
CA PHE A 798 36.70 -38.53 38.35
C PHE A 798 37.42 -39.08 37.11
N ASP A 799 36.89 -40.17 36.55
CA ASP A 799 37.41 -40.87 35.37
C ASP A 799 36.44 -40.77 34.16
N LEU A 800 36.72 -41.54 33.12
CA LEU A 800 35.88 -41.60 31.92
C LEU A 800 34.45 -42.10 32.21
N ASP A 801 34.28 -43.02 33.16
CA ASP A 801 32.96 -43.50 33.59
C ASP A 801 32.19 -42.37 34.29
N GLY A 802 32.88 -41.63 35.17
CA GLY A 802 32.38 -40.43 35.82
C GLY A 802 31.87 -39.38 34.83
N LEU A 803 32.62 -39.11 33.76
CA LEU A 803 32.22 -38.13 32.74
C LEU A 803 30.90 -38.49 32.04
N TYR A 804 30.76 -39.73 31.57
CA TYR A 804 29.54 -40.15 30.89
C TYR A 804 28.35 -40.22 31.84
N LYS A 805 28.57 -40.71 33.06
CA LYS A 805 27.55 -40.77 34.10
C LYS A 805 27.06 -39.37 34.47
N GLU A 806 27.96 -38.40 34.62
CA GLU A 806 27.60 -37.02 34.95
C GLU A 806 26.85 -36.35 33.80
N PHE A 807 27.21 -36.61 32.54
CA PHE A 807 26.40 -36.14 31.40
C PHE A 807 24.97 -36.69 31.45
N ILE A 808 24.82 -38.00 31.67
CA ILE A 808 23.51 -38.65 31.77
C ILE A 808 22.72 -38.11 32.96
N LYS A 809 23.39 -37.77 34.06
CA LYS A 809 22.80 -37.15 35.24
C LYS A 809 22.31 -35.73 34.96
N ILE A 810 23.14 -34.86 34.36
CA ILE A 810 22.72 -33.51 33.93
C ILE A 810 21.47 -33.58 33.05
N ARG A 811 21.44 -34.56 32.14
CA ARG A 811 20.28 -34.80 31.27
C ARG A 811 19.05 -35.24 32.06
N PHE A 812 19.22 -36.18 32.97
CA PHE A 812 18.16 -36.63 33.88
C PHE A 812 17.61 -35.49 34.73
N ASP A 813 18.46 -34.66 35.32
CA ASP A 813 18.06 -33.52 36.15
C ASP A 813 17.22 -32.53 35.33
N MET A 814 17.60 -32.24 34.07
CA MET A 814 16.79 -31.43 33.14
C MET A 814 15.41 -32.05 32.85
N TYR A 815 15.32 -33.38 32.74
CA TYR A 815 14.05 -34.07 32.52
C TYR A 815 13.16 -34.05 33.77
N SER A 816 13.71 -34.36 34.94
CA SER A 816 12.99 -34.27 36.21
C SER A 816 12.49 -32.84 36.46
N ASP A 817 13.31 -31.84 36.14
CA ASP A 817 12.93 -30.43 36.24
C ASP A 817 11.86 -30.00 35.23
N THR A 818 11.58 -30.73 34.15
CA THR A 818 10.63 -30.29 33.11
C THR A 818 9.35 -31.13 33.08
N HIS A 819 9.47 -32.44 33.27
CA HIS A 819 8.37 -33.41 33.12
C HIS A 819 7.81 -33.89 34.45
N GLU A 820 8.56 -33.73 35.55
CA GLU A 820 8.15 -34.21 36.88
C GLU A 820 7.80 -33.07 37.86
N ARG A 821 7.71 -31.82 37.37
CA ARG A 821 7.35 -30.63 38.19
C ARG A 821 6.02 -30.80 38.94
N ASN A 822 5.05 -31.45 38.31
CA ASN A 822 3.70 -31.65 38.84
C ASN A 822 3.48 -33.05 39.44
N ILE A 823 4.53 -33.88 39.53
CA ILE A 823 4.48 -35.23 40.07
C ILE A 823 4.94 -35.20 41.54
N ARG A 824 4.25 -35.94 42.40
CA ARG A 824 4.60 -36.06 43.83
C ARG A 824 6.05 -36.58 43.97
N PRO A 825 6.86 -36.04 44.89
CA PRO A 825 8.27 -36.45 45.04
C PRO A 825 8.50 -37.97 45.21
N SER A 826 7.57 -38.68 45.84
CA SER A 826 7.60 -40.16 46.00
C SER A 826 7.43 -40.94 44.70
N ASP A 827 6.76 -40.33 43.72
CA ASP A 827 6.37 -40.96 42.47
C ASP A 827 7.31 -40.59 41.32
N ARG A 828 8.29 -39.71 41.59
CA ARG A 828 9.33 -39.29 40.63
C ARG A 828 10.25 -40.44 40.28
N LEU A 829 10.64 -40.51 39.02
CA LEU A 829 11.59 -41.49 38.53
C LEU A 829 12.94 -41.27 39.21
N SER A 830 13.46 -42.24 39.95
CA SER A 830 14.80 -42.11 40.51
C SER A 830 15.87 -42.21 39.40
N PHE A 831 16.99 -41.50 39.56
CA PHE A 831 18.11 -41.57 38.61
C PHE A 831 18.58 -43.01 38.35
N ASN A 832 18.61 -43.85 39.38
CA ASN A 832 18.97 -45.26 39.25
C ASN A 832 17.97 -46.05 38.38
N LYS A 833 16.67 -45.78 38.49
CA LYS A 833 15.64 -46.42 37.67
C LYS A 833 15.73 -45.91 36.22
N PHE A 834 15.92 -44.61 36.04
CA PHE A 834 16.16 -43.99 34.73
C PHE A 834 17.36 -44.62 34.02
N LEU A 835 18.50 -44.71 34.72
CA LEU A 835 19.74 -45.28 34.18
C LEU A 835 19.54 -46.74 33.73
N LYS A 836 18.91 -47.58 34.57
CA LYS A 836 18.62 -48.98 34.23
C LYS A 836 17.75 -49.12 32.98
N GLN A 837 16.71 -48.30 32.85
CA GLN A 837 15.85 -48.32 31.66
C GLN A 837 16.67 -48.01 30.40
N ARG A 838 17.59 -47.05 30.46
CA ARG A 838 18.45 -46.69 29.31
C ARG A 838 19.56 -47.71 29.03
N GLN A 839 20.07 -48.39 30.06
CA GLN A 839 20.98 -49.53 29.90
C GLN A 839 20.30 -50.67 29.12
N ILE A 840 19.05 -51.01 29.44
CA ILE A 840 18.32 -52.08 28.74
C ILE A 840 18.06 -51.68 27.28
N LEU A 841 17.64 -50.44 27.00
CA LEU A 841 17.49 -49.93 25.63
C LEU A 841 18.80 -49.96 24.84
N ALA A 842 19.93 -49.68 25.50
CA ALA A 842 21.24 -49.73 24.87
C ALA A 842 21.67 -51.17 24.53
N LEU A 843 21.42 -52.11 25.44
CA LEU A 843 21.64 -53.54 25.17
C LEU A 843 20.75 -54.04 24.01
N TYR A 844 19.50 -53.60 23.97
CA TYR A 844 18.57 -53.92 22.88
C TYR A 844 19.09 -53.41 21.54
N LEU A 845 19.56 -52.17 21.48
CA LEU A 845 20.10 -51.56 20.26
C LEU A 845 21.36 -52.29 19.74
N LEU A 846 22.32 -52.59 20.63
CA LEU A 846 23.63 -53.09 20.21
C LEU A 846 23.64 -54.60 19.95
N PHE A 847 22.87 -55.38 20.71
CA PHE A 847 22.91 -56.84 20.62
C PHE A 847 21.64 -57.44 19.99
N GLY A 848 20.60 -56.64 19.80
CA GLY A 848 19.34 -57.07 19.22
C GLY A 848 18.45 -57.87 20.18
N ARG A 849 17.23 -58.16 19.70
CA ARG A 849 16.17 -58.79 20.51
C ARG A 849 16.54 -60.18 21.03
N GLU A 850 17.10 -61.02 20.18
CA GLU A 850 17.38 -62.43 20.53
C GLU A 850 18.47 -62.55 21.60
N VAL A 851 19.56 -61.80 21.45
CA VAL A 851 20.65 -61.80 22.45
C VAL A 851 20.17 -61.18 23.77
N LEU A 852 19.39 -60.10 23.72
CA LEU A 852 18.83 -59.53 24.96
C LEU A 852 17.86 -60.49 25.66
N LYS A 853 17.08 -61.27 24.90
CA LYS A 853 16.19 -62.30 25.45
C LYS A 853 16.98 -63.40 26.15
N CYS A 854 18.17 -63.77 25.65
CA CYS A 854 19.08 -64.70 26.34
C CYS A 854 19.70 -64.08 27.61
N LEU A 855 20.12 -62.82 27.55
CA LEU A 855 20.78 -62.14 28.67
C LEU A 855 19.81 -61.77 29.80
N CYS A 856 18.60 -61.35 29.48
CA CYS A 856 17.59 -60.84 30.42
C CYS A 856 16.15 -61.13 29.91
N PRO A 857 15.65 -62.38 29.98
CA PRO A 857 14.37 -62.79 29.38
C PRO A 857 13.17 -61.93 29.82
N ASN A 858 13.13 -61.59 31.11
CA ASN A 858 12.02 -60.84 31.73
C ASN A 858 12.03 -59.34 31.40
N LYS A 859 12.98 -58.85 30.60
CA LYS A 859 13.14 -57.42 30.28
C LYS A 859 12.66 -57.03 28.89
N ILE A 860 12.31 -57.99 28.01
CA ILE A 860 11.80 -57.69 26.66
C ILE A 860 10.44 -56.96 26.70
N GLN A 861 9.54 -57.33 27.62
CA GLN A 861 8.27 -56.61 27.81
C GLN A 861 8.50 -55.18 28.31
N GLU A 862 9.49 -54.97 29.17
CA GLU A 862 9.88 -53.65 29.66
C GLU A 862 10.44 -52.78 28.52
N VAL A 863 11.27 -53.33 27.62
CA VAL A 863 11.77 -52.61 26.42
C VAL A 863 10.61 -52.12 25.55
N ASN A 864 9.63 -52.99 25.27
CA ASN A 864 8.48 -52.62 24.44
C ASN A 864 7.65 -51.52 25.10
N SER A 865 7.35 -51.66 26.40
CA SER A 865 6.63 -50.63 27.18
C SER A 865 7.37 -49.29 27.15
N LEU A 866 8.69 -49.30 27.37
CA LEU A 866 9.50 -48.08 27.36
C LEU A 866 9.49 -47.40 25.98
N MET A 867 9.59 -48.17 24.90
CA MET A 867 9.54 -47.61 23.54
C MET A 867 8.15 -47.06 23.19
N GLU A 868 7.07 -47.67 23.68
CA GLU A 868 5.70 -47.14 23.52
C GLU A 868 5.49 -45.86 24.32
N ASP A 869 5.98 -45.81 25.56
CA ASP A 869 5.89 -44.61 26.40
C ASP A 869 6.70 -43.45 25.80
N MET A 870 7.89 -43.74 25.25
CA MET A 870 8.69 -42.78 24.48
C MET A 870 7.93 -42.28 23.24
N LYS A 871 7.30 -43.16 22.46
CA LYS A 871 6.48 -42.75 21.30
C LYS A 871 5.30 -41.83 21.69
N LYS A 872 4.79 -41.93 22.92
CA LYS A 872 3.75 -41.03 23.47
C LYS A 872 4.29 -39.70 23.98
N GLY A 873 5.59 -39.42 23.80
CA GLY A 873 6.26 -38.19 24.20
C GLY A 873 6.87 -38.22 25.60
N ASN A 874 6.78 -39.35 26.32
CA ASN A 874 7.27 -39.47 27.69
C ASN A 874 8.65 -40.13 27.74
N GLY A 875 9.65 -39.47 28.35
CA GLY A 875 10.95 -40.07 28.61
C GLY A 875 12.04 -39.83 27.57
N TYR A 876 11.86 -38.88 26.64
CA TYR A 876 12.97 -38.31 25.87
C TYR A 876 13.76 -37.32 26.73
N VAL A 877 15.04 -37.60 26.95
CA VAL A 877 15.86 -36.89 27.96
C VAL A 877 17.17 -36.39 27.36
N GLY A 878 17.33 -36.39 26.03
CA GLY A 878 18.62 -36.04 25.44
C GLY A 878 19.71 -37.05 25.81
N VAL A 879 19.31 -38.32 26.02
CA VAL A 879 20.15 -39.53 26.09
C VAL A 879 19.69 -40.49 24.99
N VAL A 880 18.37 -40.75 24.95
CA VAL A 880 17.64 -41.29 23.80
C VAL A 880 16.76 -40.16 23.27
N ASP A 881 16.91 -39.84 21.99
CA ASP A 881 16.27 -38.70 21.32
C ASP A 881 15.02 -39.12 20.54
N ASP A 882 14.92 -40.37 20.10
CA ASP A 882 13.81 -40.84 19.26
C ASP A 882 13.69 -42.38 19.26
N ILE A 883 12.62 -42.92 18.69
CA ILE A 883 12.49 -44.34 18.31
C ILE A 883 12.35 -44.43 16.78
N ILE A 884 13.40 -44.90 16.10
CA ILE A 884 13.43 -45.04 14.64
C ILE A 884 13.38 -46.52 14.26
N ASP A 885 12.42 -46.91 13.42
CA ASP A 885 12.23 -48.26 12.91
C ASP A 885 12.21 -49.35 14.01
N GLY A 886 11.57 -49.04 15.14
CA GLY A 886 11.46 -49.94 16.28
C GLY A 886 12.72 -50.03 17.16
N ASN A 887 13.72 -49.18 16.93
CA ASN A 887 14.95 -49.12 17.71
C ASN A 887 15.13 -47.76 18.40
N PRO A 888 15.70 -47.73 19.63
CA PRO A 888 15.99 -46.47 20.31
C PRO A 888 17.15 -45.73 19.65
N LYS A 889 16.95 -44.46 19.29
CA LYS A 889 17.96 -43.54 18.77
C LYS A 889 18.63 -42.82 19.93
N PHE A 890 19.85 -43.21 20.27
CA PHE A 890 20.67 -42.46 21.24
C PHE A 890 21.18 -41.16 20.62
N VAL A 891 21.35 -40.12 21.45
CA VAL A 891 21.95 -38.82 21.04
C VAL A 891 23.29 -39.03 20.35
N HIS A 892 24.01 -40.04 20.82
CA HIS A 892 25.17 -40.55 20.14
C HIS A 892 25.37 -42.04 20.43
N HIS A 893 25.91 -42.77 19.46
CA HIS A 893 26.19 -44.22 19.56
C HIS A 893 27.04 -44.57 20.79
N ILE A 894 28.00 -43.70 21.14
CA ILE A 894 28.90 -43.92 22.28
C ILE A 894 28.17 -44.02 23.63
N PHE A 895 27.02 -43.34 23.78
CA PHE A 895 26.22 -43.46 25.00
C PHE A 895 25.52 -44.82 25.05
N ALA A 896 25.13 -45.38 23.91
CA ALA A 896 24.62 -46.75 23.85
C ALA A 896 25.73 -47.74 24.25
N GLU A 897 26.96 -47.60 23.75
CA GLU A 897 28.09 -48.45 24.14
C GLU A 897 28.39 -48.35 25.64
N TYR A 898 28.47 -47.12 26.16
CA TYR A 898 28.69 -46.86 27.58
C TYR A 898 27.60 -47.51 28.45
N LEU A 899 26.33 -47.25 28.12
CA LEU A 899 25.19 -47.77 28.87
C LEU A 899 25.07 -49.29 28.76
N ALA A 900 25.37 -49.87 27.60
CA ALA A 900 25.39 -51.32 27.42
C ALA A 900 26.49 -51.97 28.27
N ARG A 901 27.71 -51.42 28.26
CA ARG A 901 28.81 -51.87 29.14
C ARG A 901 28.40 -51.78 30.61
N SER A 902 27.89 -50.63 31.03
CA SER A 902 27.42 -50.39 32.41
C SER A 902 26.32 -51.38 32.80
N GLY A 903 25.39 -51.67 31.88
CA GLY A 903 24.35 -52.68 32.04
C GLY A 903 24.88 -54.11 32.16
N LEU A 904 25.85 -54.51 31.32
CA LEU A 904 26.49 -55.82 31.38
C LEU A 904 27.23 -56.05 32.71
N ILE A 905 27.93 -55.03 33.21
CA ILE A 905 28.60 -55.08 34.52
C ILE A 905 27.57 -55.28 35.63
N TYR A 906 26.45 -54.53 35.58
CA TYR A 906 25.37 -54.68 36.55
C TYR A 906 24.75 -56.10 36.54
N ILE A 907 24.48 -56.65 35.35
CA ILE A 907 23.95 -58.01 35.18
C ILE A 907 24.96 -59.04 35.70
N SER A 908 26.24 -58.91 35.33
CA SER A 908 27.32 -59.82 35.75
C SER A 908 27.52 -59.82 37.27
N ASN A 909 27.54 -58.65 37.91
CA ASN A 909 27.68 -58.53 39.36
C ASN A 909 26.47 -59.12 40.11
N LYS A 910 25.27 -58.98 39.56
CA LYS A 910 24.07 -59.64 40.10
C LYS A 910 24.18 -61.16 40.00
N HIS A 911 24.62 -61.70 38.88
CA HIS A 911 24.85 -63.14 38.72
C HIS A 911 25.94 -63.69 39.66
N LYS A 912 27.04 -62.96 39.86
CA LYS A 912 28.08 -63.35 40.84
C LYS A 912 27.54 -63.38 42.28
N LYS A 913 26.72 -62.40 42.66
CA LYS A 913 26.11 -62.33 43.99
C LYS A 913 25.11 -63.47 44.23
N TYR A 914 24.27 -63.79 43.23
CA TYR A 914 23.37 -64.96 43.27
C TYR A 914 24.14 -66.29 43.37
N LYS A 915 25.33 -66.38 42.76
CA LYS A 915 26.16 -67.58 42.80
C LYS A 915 26.86 -67.76 44.16
N LEU A 916 27.34 -66.66 44.77
CA LEU A 916 27.88 -66.64 46.13
C LEU A 916 26.80 -66.95 47.19
N GLU A 917 25.60 -66.38 47.05
CA GLU A 917 24.45 -66.67 47.92
C GLU A 917 23.95 -68.13 47.78
N GLN A 918 24.24 -68.81 46.66
CA GLN A 918 23.99 -70.26 46.48
C GLN A 918 25.15 -71.16 46.95
N GLU A 919 26.36 -70.61 47.13
CA GLU A 919 27.51 -71.33 47.70
C GLU A 919 27.57 -71.19 49.24
N GLU A 920 26.89 -70.18 49.82
CA GLU A 920 26.67 -70.00 51.27
C GLU A 920 25.42 -70.72 51.83
N LEU A 921 24.54 -71.22 50.96
CA LEU A 921 23.34 -72.03 51.26
C LEU A 921 23.63 -73.51 51.03
#